data_AF-A0A1C1CDZ7-F1
#
_entry.id   AF-A0A1C1CDZ7-F1
#
_cell.length_a   1.000
_cell.length_b   1.000
_cell.length_c   1.000
_cell.angle_alpha   90.00
_cell.angle_beta   90.00
_cell.angle_gamma   90.00
#
_symmetry.space_group_name_H-M   'P 1'
#
loop_
_entity.id
_entity.type
_entity.pdbx_description
1 polymer ?
#
loop_
_entity_poly.entity_id
_entity_poly.type
_entity_poly.pdbx_seq_one_letter_code
_entity_poly.pdbx_strand_id
1 'polypeptide(L)'
;MTTCKFFVRGRCNRGQECKFAHLPSPKLQSETANTTTLLRAGAPYFLPTSRPIPTCRFWLKGGCWNGIECAYFHPAVSQPTAAAPTTPRKSGATLERRLKGAYVRFGDGALVLHVQLSSTTARFASSDNSNTRAGRAQVCTVLCSWYNPSRVVWLHYRSDTWASTAIKRFDGRFYGRQIKTKLQPPPQHHANGKAIWSVQLSNVAADVTQERIQEHLQGVVPDEVVMGRPTLEDMDRKPEKFVQALFSQSSRKLRSFELEKNATGSRTKAFAQFERASDVRAVLAYNGVEFPEIGSKLYVDQVAAVRVAVVRELYAIIKGNFHKLQADNKDGVRISTHHRPPSKIVDLRIYGPKLEAVARLKAQVAQMLVGRVVLNDCGTALWHEFLASDAGISALQALSKPGEVYLYRDTRKLQLVFFGTSSLFANVRRAVIHVLTSHMSHYLMPLEGDLFAEALSGGLRRVIRHFGKRSAWLDVLRTPPAMIFRGSPQHFEVAKSLITDPSAVVPIDQRTGPSNECPYCFLSIADPVELRCGHSYCRGCFEALCRDLGASENPITCFANLSGCGEKVSLEEIRKALDNSTFEAVLESSFEQYIRSKPDNIQYCPTPDCPSIYTVSETPGVFTCDNCLISICSKCRALSHDDLTCEEVQGQNRVEEIVSDEEKKKLGIANCPKCNVLIQKKDGCNHITCMCGIHICWFCLATFASDEECYGHMSQAHGRFGELNAAEEQIRELRADGFDWVMLLLRAAENMEDPDVWQRQRHAEVGWQLQRLAEVRRHID
;
A
#
# COMPACT_ATOMS: atom_id res chain seq x y z
N MET A 1 7.04 -10.99 -23.34
CA MET A 1 7.96 -11.36 -22.24
C MET A 1 7.62 -10.53 -21.01
N THR A 2 7.31 -11.16 -19.88
CA THR A 2 6.95 -10.49 -18.63
C THR A 2 8.22 -9.92 -17.97
N THR A 3 8.22 -8.63 -17.62
CA THR A 3 9.39 -7.95 -17.02
C THR A 3 9.65 -8.46 -15.60
N CYS A 4 10.92 -8.64 -15.22
CA CYS A 4 11.29 -9.08 -13.89
C CYS A 4 10.95 -8.02 -12.82
N LYS A 5 9.94 -8.29 -11.98
CA LYS A 5 9.53 -7.40 -10.87
C LYS A 5 10.69 -7.16 -9.88
N PHE A 6 11.58 -8.13 -9.68
CA PHE A 6 12.75 -7.99 -8.82
C PHE A 6 13.85 -7.13 -9.45
N PHE A 7 14.05 -7.21 -10.78
CA PHE A 7 15.01 -6.37 -11.50
C PHE A 7 14.61 -4.90 -11.47
N VAL A 8 13.32 -4.60 -11.71
CA VAL A 8 12.76 -3.24 -11.60
C VAL A 8 12.94 -2.66 -10.19
N ARG A 9 12.97 -3.51 -9.16
CA ARG A 9 13.20 -3.14 -7.74
C ARG A 9 14.67 -3.24 -7.30
N GLY A 10 15.61 -3.51 -8.21
CA GLY A 10 17.05 -3.61 -7.92
C GLY A 10 17.45 -4.83 -7.07
N ARG A 11 16.63 -5.90 -7.04
CA ARG A 11 16.81 -7.08 -6.17
C ARG A 11 16.93 -8.40 -6.92
N CYS A 12 17.02 -8.41 -8.25
CA CYS A 12 17.18 -9.68 -8.98
C CYS A 12 18.63 -10.17 -8.86
N ASN A 13 18.81 -11.35 -8.26
CA ASN A 13 20.08 -12.06 -8.16
C ASN A 13 20.29 -13.12 -9.25
N ARG A 14 19.31 -13.31 -10.15
CA ARG A 14 19.35 -14.35 -11.21
C ARG A 14 20.05 -13.92 -12.51
N GLY A 15 20.58 -12.69 -12.59
CA GLY A 15 21.36 -12.23 -13.74
C GLY A 15 20.70 -12.54 -15.10
N GLN A 16 21.47 -13.17 -15.99
CA GLN A 16 21.02 -13.65 -17.30
C GLN A 16 20.13 -14.91 -17.23
N GLU A 17 20.16 -15.66 -16.13
CA GLU A 17 19.32 -16.85 -15.89
C GLU A 17 17.90 -16.49 -15.43
N CYS A 18 17.57 -15.20 -15.33
CA CYS A 18 16.24 -14.79 -14.97
C CYS A 18 15.25 -15.14 -16.08
N LYS A 19 14.27 -16.01 -15.78
CA LYS A 19 13.15 -16.35 -16.69
C LYS A 19 12.26 -15.14 -17.08
N PHE A 20 12.47 -13.97 -16.46
CA PHE A 20 11.74 -12.73 -16.71
C PHE A 20 12.66 -11.69 -17.34
N ALA A 21 12.16 -10.89 -18.29
CA ALA A 21 12.99 -9.95 -19.03
C ALA A 21 13.56 -8.85 -18.14
N HIS A 22 14.89 -8.68 -18.17
CA HIS A 22 15.64 -7.54 -17.63
C HIS A 22 15.72 -6.45 -18.68
N LEU A 23 14.63 -5.72 -18.93
CA LEU A 23 14.66 -4.63 -19.89
C LEU A 23 15.38 -3.43 -19.25
N PRO A 24 16.53 -2.98 -19.79
CA PRO A 24 17.15 -1.74 -19.34
C PRO A 24 16.20 -0.58 -19.69
N SER A 25 15.97 0.33 -18.74
CA SER A 25 15.33 1.62 -19.07
C SER A 25 16.09 2.26 -20.25
N PRO A 26 15.40 2.86 -21.24
CA PRO A 26 16.06 3.38 -22.44
C PRO A 26 17.18 4.34 -22.03
N LYS A 27 18.43 3.96 -22.34
CA LYS A 27 19.58 4.86 -22.28
C LYS A 27 19.39 5.89 -23.38
N LEU A 28 19.01 7.12 -23.02
CA LEU A 28 19.17 8.24 -23.94
C LEU A 28 20.66 8.60 -23.97
N GLN A 29 21.21 8.57 -25.16
CA GLN A 29 22.59 8.91 -25.48
C GLN A 29 22.90 10.36 -25.10
N SER A 30 24.16 10.57 -24.76
CA SER A 30 24.78 11.84 -24.46
C SER A 30 24.55 12.88 -25.55
N GLU A 31 23.90 13.99 -25.20
CA GLU A 31 24.14 15.28 -25.86
C GLU A 31 24.35 16.33 -24.78
N THR A 32 25.56 16.87 -24.82
CA THR A 32 26.04 18.06 -24.14
C THR A 32 25.21 19.26 -24.56
N ALA A 33 24.44 19.84 -23.65
CA ALA A 33 23.91 21.19 -23.81
C ALA A 33 23.92 21.90 -22.46
N ASN A 34 24.76 22.94 -22.42
CA ASN A 34 24.90 23.87 -21.31
C ASN A 34 23.56 24.52 -20.97
N THR A 35 23.10 24.38 -19.72
CA THR A 35 22.09 25.30 -19.18
C THR A 35 22.42 25.60 -17.73
N THR A 36 23.53 26.32 -17.58
CA THR A 36 23.75 27.27 -16.50
C THR A 36 22.56 28.23 -16.44
N THR A 37 22.18 28.70 -15.25
CA THR A 37 21.19 29.76 -14.94
C THR A 37 19.85 29.27 -14.37
N LEU A 38 19.85 28.74 -13.12
CA LEU A 38 18.74 28.90 -12.17
C LEU A 38 19.29 28.96 -10.72
N LEU A 39 20.19 29.92 -10.50
CA LEU A 39 20.65 30.39 -9.19
C LEU A 39 20.65 31.91 -9.29
N ARG A 40 19.54 32.56 -8.89
CA ARG A 40 19.42 33.98 -8.50
C ARG A 40 17.95 34.43 -8.63
N ALA A 41 17.22 34.37 -7.53
CA ALA A 41 16.13 35.30 -7.24
C ALA A 41 15.97 35.35 -5.71
N GLY A 42 16.27 36.52 -5.15
CA GLY A 42 16.39 36.76 -3.71
C GLY A 42 15.10 36.52 -2.93
N ALA A 43 15.27 36.07 -1.68
CA ALA A 43 14.23 36.04 -0.67
C ALA A 43 13.92 37.47 -0.20
N PRO A 44 12.66 37.95 -0.25
CA PRO A 44 12.23 39.06 0.56
C PRO A 44 11.78 38.53 1.92
N TYR A 45 12.34 39.11 2.97
CA TYR A 45 11.87 39.04 4.34
C TYR A 45 10.36 39.36 4.39
N PHE A 46 9.55 38.47 4.93
CA PHE A 46 8.18 38.79 5.36
C PHE A 46 7.96 38.24 6.76
N LEU A 47 7.87 39.17 7.72
CA LEU A 47 7.36 38.96 9.06
C LEU A 47 5.84 38.73 8.96
N PRO A 48 5.28 37.64 9.50
CA PRO A 48 3.83 37.52 9.67
C PRO A 48 3.45 37.97 11.07
N THR A 49 3.00 39.22 11.19
CA THR A 49 2.11 39.65 12.28
C THR A 49 0.76 38.96 12.09
N SER A 50 0.61 37.75 12.62
CA SER A 50 -0.67 37.02 12.62
C SER A 50 -1.16 36.82 14.05
N ARG A 51 -2.44 37.15 14.28
CA ARG A 51 -3.12 37.10 15.59
C ARG A 51 -3.00 35.69 16.20
N PRO A 52 -2.91 35.56 17.53
CA PRO A 52 -2.73 34.27 18.19
C PRO A 52 -3.86 33.31 17.85
N ILE A 53 -3.49 32.10 17.40
CA ILE A 53 -4.42 31.01 17.13
C ILE A 53 -5.08 30.61 18.46
N PRO A 54 -6.41 30.63 18.59
CA PRO A 54 -7.09 30.26 19.83
C PRO A 54 -6.80 28.80 20.21
N THR A 55 -6.65 28.53 21.51
CA THR A 55 -6.51 27.18 22.04
C THR A 55 -7.73 26.31 21.71
N CYS A 56 -7.50 25.07 21.29
CA CYS A 56 -8.55 24.13 20.98
C CYS A 56 -9.40 23.81 22.23
N ARG A 57 -10.67 24.22 22.22
CA ARG A 57 -11.63 23.94 23.31
C ARG A 57 -11.87 22.44 23.53
N PHE A 58 -11.69 21.62 22.50
CA PHE A 58 -11.79 20.16 22.60
C PHE A 58 -10.50 19.53 23.15
N TRP A 59 -9.32 20.10 22.86
CA TRP A 59 -8.04 19.66 23.43
C TRP A 59 -7.99 19.92 24.93
N LEU A 60 -8.43 21.11 25.36
CA LEU A 60 -8.55 21.47 26.78
C LEU A 60 -9.50 20.54 27.55
N LYS A 61 -10.42 19.87 26.87
CA LYS A 61 -11.36 18.88 27.44
C LYS A 61 -10.93 17.43 27.18
N GLY A 62 -9.71 17.19 26.68
CA GLY A 62 -9.18 15.84 26.41
C GLY A 62 -9.79 15.11 25.21
N GLY A 63 -10.48 15.82 24.30
CA GLY A 63 -11.33 15.23 23.25
C GLY A 63 -11.04 15.70 21.81
N CYS A 64 -9.87 16.26 21.51
CA CYS A 64 -9.54 16.65 20.12
C CYS A 64 -8.99 15.47 19.30
N TRP A 65 -9.68 15.08 18.21
CA TRP A 65 -9.33 13.91 17.38
C TRP A 65 -8.55 14.26 16.12
N ASN A 66 -8.37 15.56 15.83
CA ASN A 66 -7.68 16.05 14.64
C ASN A 66 -6.15 16.09 14.80
N GLY A 67 -5.62 15.76 15.99
CA GLY A 67 -4.17 15.70 16.24
C GLY A 67 -3.45 16.99 15.82
N ILE A 68 -2.34 16.82 15.10
CA ILE A 68 -1.53 17.92 14.52
C ILE A 68 -2.20 18.61 13.32
N GLU A 69 -3.30 18.08 12.79
CA GLU A 69 -4.10 18.72 11.72
C GLU A 69 -5.20 19.62 12.29
N CYS A 70 -5.26 19.81 13.62
CA CYS A 70 -6.22 20.71 14.24
C CYS A 70 -5.90 22.18 13.90
N ALA A 71 -6.90 22.92 13.41
CA ALA A 71 -6.77 24.35 13.09
C ALA A 71 -6.66 25.26 14.34
N TYR A 72 -6.71 24.69 15.55
CA TYR A 72 -6.63 25.39 16.83
C TYR A 72 -5.41 24.92 17.63
N PHE A 73 -4.82 25.80 18.43
CA PHE A 73 -3.56 25.52 19.14
C PHE A 73 -3.74 24.48 20.25
N HIS A 74 -2.82 23.50 20.31
CA HIS A 74 -2.71 22.51 21.39
C HIS A 74 -1.50 22.89 22.26
N PRO A 75 -1.66 23.62 23.38
CA PRO A 75 -0.56 23.91 24.27
C PRO A 75 0.01 22.60 24.83
N ALA A 76 1.34 22.51 24.84
CA ALA A 76 2.04 21.45 25.56
C ALA A 76 1.67 21.58 27.05
N VAL A 77 0.96 20.58 27.57
CA VAL A 77 0.63 20.54 28.99
C VAL A 77 1.91 20.22 29.75
N SER A 78 2.56 21.26 30.26
CA SER A 78 3.60 21.14 31.27
C SER A 78 2.95 20.58 32.53
N GLN A 79 3.22 19.30 32.83
CA GLN A 79 2.87 18.74 34.13
C GLN A 79 3.69 19.46 35.21
N PRO A 80 3.05 20.01 36.26
CA PRO A 80 3.75 20.61 37.38
C PRO A 80 4.55 19.54 38.12
N THR A 81 5.81 19.85 38.39
CA THR A 81 6.68 19.15 39.33
C THR A 81 6.08 19.21 40.73
N ALA A 82 5.61 18.08 41.27
CA ALA A 82 5.33 17.93 42.69
C ALA A 82 5.59 16.48 43.12
N ALA A 83 6.48 16.36 44.11
CA ALA A 83 6.81 15.27 45.03
C ALA A 83 6.18 13.88 44.82
N ALA A 84 7.06 12.87 44.86
CA ALA A 84 6.74 11.44 44.85
C ALA A 84 5.69 11.05 45.91
N PRO A 85 4.75 10.18 45.51
CA PRO A 85 4.63 8.90 46.20
C PRO A 85 4.53 7.72 45.22
N THR A 86 5.00 6.57 45.71
CA THR A 86 4.98 5.23 45.10
C THR A 86 3.64 4.85 44.45
N THR A 87 3.63 4.42 43.17
CA THR A 87 2.61 3.59 42.42
C THR A 87 2.66 3.88 40.89
N PRO A 88 1.96 3.13 40.00
CA PRO A 88 2.19 1.79 39.44
C PRO A 88 2.74 1.81 37.97
N ARG A 89 3.21 0.67 37.46
CA ARG A 89 3.75 0.43 36.08
C ARG A 89 3.01 1.24 34.98
N LYS A 90 3.72 2.18 34.32
CA LYS A 90 3.23 2.94 33.15
C LYS A 90 2.81 1.99 32.02
N SER A 91 1.60 2.18 31.49
CA SER A 91 1.10 1.45 30.32
C SER A 91 2.04 1.62 29.11
N GLY A 92 2.40 0.51 28.47
CA GLY A 92 3.31 0.48 27.31
C GLY A 92 2.80 1.35 26.16
N ALA A 93 3.72 1.98 25.42
CA ALA A 93 3.37 2.82 24.28
C ALA A 93 2.68 1.98 23.20
N THR A 94 1.57 2.46 22.63
CA THR A 94 0.88 1.80 21.52
C THR A 94 1.08 2.54 20.22
N LEU A 95 1.16 1.82 19.09
CA LEU A 95 1.30 2.38 17.76
C LEU A 95 0.20 1.87 16.83
N GLU A 96 -0.49 2.77 16.13
CA GLU A 96 -1.49 2.37 15.12
C GLU A 96 -0.94 2.49 13.69
N ARG A 97 -1.26 1.49 12.86
CA ARG A 97 -0.95 1.47 11.42
C ARG A 97 -2.13 0.95 10.62
N ARG A 98 -2.25 1.44 9.38
CA ARG A 98 -3.19 0.87 8.40
C ARG A 98 -2.42 -0.12 7.52
N LEU A 99 -2.63 -1.41 7.74
CA LEU A 99 -1.96 -2.50 7.03
C LEU A 99 -3.01 -3.38 6.37
N LYS A 100 -2.82 -3.73 5.09
CA LYS A 100 -3.68 -4.69 4.36
C LYS A 100 -5.20 -4.40 4.42
N GLY A 101 -5.58 -3.13 4.55
CA GLY A 101 -6.98 -2.69 4.66
C GLY A 101 -7.59 -2.69 6.06
N ALA A 102 -6.82 -3.08 7.08
CA ALA A 102 -7.19 -3.04 8.49
C ALA A 102 -6.45 -1.95 9.26
N TYR A 103 -7.05 -1.46 10.33
CA TYR A 103 -6.38 -0.66 11.35
C TYR A 103 -5.82 -1.62 12.41
N VAL A 104 -4.50 -1.60 12.60
CA VAL A 104 -3.77 -2.52 13.47
C VAL A 104 -3.11 -1.71 14.57
N ARG A 105 -3.34 -2.08 15.83
CA ARG A 105 -2.70 -1.50 17.00
C ARG A 105 -1.62 -2.43 17.52
N PHE A 106 -0.41 -1.93 17.61
CA PHE A 106 0.77 -2.63 18.11
C PHE A 106 1.09 -2.18 19.54
N GLY A 107 1.60 -3.10 20.35
CA GLY A 107 2.20 -2.84 21.66
C GLY A 107 3.62 -3.38 21.74
N ASP A 108 4.18 -3.43 22.95
CA ASP A 108 5.54 -3.90 23.20
C ASP A 108 5.81 -5.29 22.59
N GLY A 109 7.03 -5.45 22.09
CA GLY A 109 7.50 -6.58 21.31
C GLY A 109 6.91 -6.63 19.90
N ALA A 110 6.45 -5.49 19.37
CA ALA A 110 5.68 -5.42 18.12
C ALA A 110 4.41 -6.31 18.11
N LEU A 111 3.85 -6.59 19.29
CA LEU A 111 2.67 -7.43 19.44
C LEU A 111 1.43 -6.77 18.87
N VAL A 112 0.67 -7.49 18.04
CA VAL A 112 -0.64 -7.03 17.56
C VAL A 112 -1.68 -7.14 18.69
N LEU A 113 -2.08 -6.00 19.23
CA LEU A 113 -3.07 -5.90 20.32
C LEU A 113 -4.51 -5.94 19.80
N HIS A 114 -4.77 -5.28 18.68
CA HIS A 114 -6.13 -5.16 18.12
C HIS A 114 -6.09 -4.98 16.60
N VAL A 115 -7.02 -5.64 15.91
CA VAL A 115 -7.21 -5.53 14.45
C VAL A 115 -8.65 -5.15 14.17
N GLN A 116 -8.84 -4.00 13.54
CA GLN A 116 -10.15 -3.53 13.12
C GLN A 116 -10.24 -3.54 11.59
N LEU A 117 -11.07 -4.44 11.08
CA LEU A 117 -11.36 -4.51 9.65
C LEU A 117 -12.31 -3.38 9.26
N SER A 118 -12.08 -2.82 8.08
CA SER A 118 -12.92 -1.74 7.55
C SER A 118 -14.39 -2.18 7.37
N SER A 119 -14.68 -3.48 7.22
CA SER A 119 -16.03 -4.05 7.07
C SER A 119 -16.92 -3.86 8.30
N THR A 120 -16.35 -3.87 9.51
CA THR A 120 -17.12 -3.93 10.77
C THR A 120 -17.71 -2.59 11.21
N THR A 121 -17.16 -1.45 10.76
CA THR A 121 -17.66 -0.10 11.12
C THR A 121 -19.03 0.25 10.55
N ALA A 122 -19.64 -0.63 9.74
CA ALA A 122 -20.99 -0.43 9.22
C ALA A 122 -22.09 -0.52 10.31
N ARG A 123 -21.83 -1.13 11.47
CA ARG A 123 -22.87 -1.37 12.49
C ARG A 123 -22.99 -0.29 13.59
N PHE A 124 -22.02 0.63 13.74
CA PHE A 124 -21.99 1.53 14.91
C PHE A 124 -21.66 3.02 14.64
N ALA A 125 -21.47 3.46 13.39
CA ALA A 125 -21.20 4.87 13.11
C ALA A 125 -22.41 5.59 12.50
N SER A 126 -23.22 6.20 13.37
CA SER A 126 -24.20 7.24 13.05
C SER A 126 -23.51 8.52 12.57
N SER A 127 -24.10 9.16 11.57
CA SER A 127 -23.91 10.54 11.08
C SER A 127 -22.46 11.04 10.79
N ASP A 128 -22.26 11.45 9.54
CA ASP A 128 -21.38 12.56 9.15
C ASP A 128 -19.86 12.38 8.91
N ASN A 129 -19.39 11.19 8.54
CA ASN A 129 -18.03 11.07 7.98
C ASN A 129 -17.98 10.38 6.60
N SER A 130 -18.21 11.17 5.55
CA SER A 130 -18.21 10.76 4.14
C SER A 130 -16.81 10.51 3.54
N ASN A 131 -15.72 10.84 4.25
CA ASN A 131 -14.36 10.79 3.70
C ASN A 131 -13.62 9.44 3.88
N THR A 132 -14.08 8.52 4.73
CA THR A 132 -13.36 7.25 5.00
C THR A 132 -13.84 6.05 4.17
N ARG A 133 -14.90 6.22 3.35
CA ARG A 133 -15.55 5.12 2.60
C ARG A 133 -15.17 5.02 1.11
N ALA A 134 -14.25 5.85 0.63
CA ALA A 134 -14.01 6.14 -0.79
C ALA A 134 -13.34 5.03 -1.64
N GLY A 135 -13.36 3.75 -1.26
CA GLY A 135 -12.65 2.67 -1.99
C GLY A 135 -13.43 1.37 -2.22
N ARG A 136 -14.66 1.23 -1.70
CA ARG A 136 -15.46 0.01 -1.87
C ARG A 136 -15.92 -0.16 -3.31
N ALA A 137 -15.83 -1.37 -3.86
CA ALA A 137 -16.68 -1.72 -5.00
C ALA A 137 -18.12 -1.76 -4.53
N GLN A 138 -18.98 -1.05 -5.25
CA GLN A 138 -20.38 -0.93 -4.90
C GLN A 138 -21.17 -1.74 -5.92
N VAL A 139 -21.29 -3.05 -5.68
CA VAL A 139 -22.01 -3.99 -6.57
C VAL A 139 -23.51 -3.64 -6.65
N CYS A 140 -24.06 -2.98 -5.64
CA CYS A 140 -25.44 -2.47 -5.59
C CYS A 140 -25.56 -1.04 -6.15
N THR A 141 -24.88 -0.72 -7.25
CA THR A 141 -24.94 0.60 -7.89
C THR A 141 -25.69 0.53 -9.20
N VAL A 142 -26.51 1.55 -9.44
CA VAL A 142 -27.24 1.76 -10.66
C VAL A 142 -26.84 3.10 -11.25
N LEU A 143 -26.56 3.11 -12.55
CA LEU A 143 -26.44 4.32 -13.34
C LEU A 143 -27.78 4.59 -13.99
N CYS A 144 -28.47 5.66 -13.56
CA CYS A 144 -29.67 6.12 -14.23
C CYS A 144 -29.40 7.40 -15.04
N SER A 145 -30.16 7.60 -16.10
CA SER A 145 -30.07 8.80 -16.93
C SER A 145 -31.38 9.12 -17.62
N TRP A 146 -31.62 10.40 -17.87
CA TRP A 146 -32.80 10.91 -18.56
C TRP A 146 -32.41 12.10 -19.43
N TYR A 147 -33.28 12.45 -20.38
CA TYR A 147 -33.06 13.62 -21.23
C TYR A 147 -33.45 14.89 -20.48
N ASN A 148 -32.63 15.93 -20.62
CA ASN A 148 -32.97 17.23 -20.05
C ASN A 148 -34.04 17.91 -20.89
N PRO A 149 -34.94 18.72 -20.28
CA PRO A 149 -35.98 19.43 -21.01
C PRO A 149 -35.45 20.15 -22.25
N SER A 150 -36.15 19.99 -23.36
CA SER A 150 -35.80 20.58 -24.65
C SER A 150 -37.03 21.03 -25.42
N ARG A 151 -36.84 21.82 -26.47
CA ARG A 151 -37.89 22.24 -27.41
C ARG A 151 -37.36 22.21 -28.84
N VAL A 152 -38.29 22.17 -29.80
CA VAL A 152 -38.00 22.39 -31.23
C VAL A 152 -38.27 23.85 -31.53
N VAL A 153 -37.40 24.49 -32.32
CA VAL A 153 -37.61 25.86 -32.80
C VAL A 153 -37.60 25.84 -34.33
N TRP A 154 -38.54 26.55 -34.95
CA TRP A 154 -38.56 26.73 -36.40
C TRP A 154 -38.17 28.16 -36.73
N LEU A 155 -37.27 28.31 -37.70
CA LEU A 155 -36.90 29.60 -38.28
C LEU A 155 -37.40 29.63 -39.72
N HIS A 156 -38.27 30.59 -40.05
CA HIS A 156 -38.81 30.74 -41.39
C HIS A 156 -38.08 31.85 -42.12
N TYR A 157 -37.70 31.59 -43.37
CA TYR A 157 -37.01 32.53 -44.25
C TYR A 157 -37.66 32.53 -45.63
N ARG A 158 -37.80 33.69 -46.26
CA ARG A 158 -38.17 33.79 -47.68
C ARG A 158 -37.02 33.47 -48.63
N SER A 159 -35.80 33.33 -48.11
CA SER A 159 -34.56 33.11 -48.87
C SER A 159 -33.88 31.81 -48.45
N ASP A 160 -33.56 30.97 -49.43
CA ASP A 160 -32.82 29.71 -49.25
C ASP A 160 -31.39 29.94 -48.75
N THR A 161 -30.75 31.01 -49.23
CA THR A 161 -29.40 31.42 -48.84
C THR A 161 -29.35 31.84 -47.37
N TRP A 162 -30.37 32.54 -46.88
CA TRP A 162 -30.48 32.94 -45.47
C TRP A 162 -30.77 31.72 -44.59
N ALA A 163 -31.70 30.86 -45.00
CA ALA A 163 -31.99 29.61 -44.30
C ALA A 163 -30.74 28.70 -44.19
N SER A 164 -29.98 28.57 -45.29
CA SER A 164 -28.72 27.81 -45.31
C SER A 164 -27.64 28.45 -44.45
N THR A 165 -27.58 29.78 -44.39
CA THR A 165 -26.65 30.51 -43.53
C THR A 165 -27.02 30.34 -42.06
N ALA A 166 -28.31 30.35 -41.72
CA ALA A 166 -28.80 30.09 -40.37
C ALA A 166 -28.39 28.69 -39.89
N ILE A 167 -28.47 27.67 -40.75
CA ILE A 167 -27.99 26.31 -40.44
C ILE A 167 -26.52 26.32 -40.02
N LYS A 168 -25.66 26.98 -40.81
CA LYS A 168 -24.22 27.09 -40.52
C LYS A 168 -23.93 27.76 -39.16
N ARG A 169 -24.80 28.66 -38.69
CA ARG A 169 -24.66 29.28 -37.35
C ARG A 169 -24.80 28.26 -36.22
N PHE A 170 -25.46 27.12 -36.46
CA PHE A 170 -25.68 26.07 -35.47
C PHE A 170 -24.82 24.81 -35.68
N ASP A 171 -23.81 24.85 -36.55
CA ASP A 171 -22.87 23.72 -36.73
C ASP A 171 -22.01 23.44 -35.47
N GLY A 172 -21.93 24.43 -34.56
CA GLY A 172 -21.28 24.32 -33.26
C GLY A 172 -22.21 23.90 -32.12
N ARG A 173 -21.71 24.02 -30.89
CA ARG A 173 -22.54 23.88 -29.70
C ARG A 173 -23.27 25.19 -29.41
N PHE A 174 -24.56 25.10 -29.19
CA PHE A 174 -25.40 26.21 -28.75
C PHE A 174 -25.81 25.96 -27.29
N TYR A 175 -25.41 26.87 -26.38
CA TYR A 175 -25.60 26.71 -24.93
C TYR A 175 -25.20 25.31 -24.42
N GLY A 176 -24.06 24.81 -24.89
CA GLY A 176 -23.49 23.52 -24.51
C GLY A 176 -24.09 22.28 -25.20
N ARG A 177 -25.23 22.42 -25.90
CA ARG A 177 -25.92 21.35 -26.63
C ARG A 177 -25.55 21.37 -28.11
N GLN A 178 -25.46 20.19 -28.73
CA GLN A 178 -25.40 20.06 -30.17
C GLN A 178 -26.82 20.13 -30.74
N ILE A 179 -27.05 21.08 -31.63
CA ILE A 179 -28.36 21.31 -32.25
C ILE A 179 -28.39 20.53 -33.57
N LYS A 180 -29.45 19.75 -33.78
CA LYS A 180 -29.69 19.14 -35.10
C LYS A 180 -30.52 20.10 -35.92
N THR A 181 -30.00 20.51 -37.06
CA THR A 181 -30.66 21.39 -38.01
C THR A 181 -31.22 20.58 -39.18
N LYS A 182 -32.42 20.92 -39.63
CA LYS A 182 -33.02 20.33 -40.85
C LYS A 182 -33.64 21.45 -41.69
N LEU A 183 -33.22 21.58 -42.94
CA LEU A 183 -33.86 22.49 -43.91
C LEU A 183 -35.09 21.79 -44.51
N GLN A 184 -36.21 22.47 -44.53
CA GLN A 184 -37.41 22.07 -45.26
C GLN A 184 -37.69 23.10 -46.35
N PRO A 185 -37.59 22.72 -47.63
CA PRO A 185 -37.94 23.60 -48.73
C PRO A 185 -39.46 23.84 -48.77
N PRO A 186 -39.91 24.93 -49.40
CA PRO A 186 -41.32 25.18 -49.61
C PRO A 186 -41.99 24.06 -50.45
N PRO A 187 -43.25 23.71 -50.19
CA PRO A 187 -43.99 22.73 -51.00
C PRO A 187 -44.10 23.18 -52.47
N GLN A 188 -44.00 22.22 -53.41
CA GLN A 188 -43.94 22.49 -54.86
C GLN A 188 -45.16 23.23 -55.43
N HIS A 189 -46.30 23.24 -54.73
CA HIS A 189 -47.53 23.91 -55.17
C HIS A 189 -47.60 25.42 -54.82
N HIS A 190 -46.61 25.97 -54.10
CA HIS A 190 -46.55 27.39 -53.75
C HIS A 190 -45.69 28.20 -54.75
N ALA A 191 -46.04 28.15 -56.04
CA ALA A 191 -45.40 28.97 -57.08
C ALA A 191 -45.81 30.47 -57.01
N ASN A 192 -46.91 30.79 -56.33
CA ASN A 192 -47.40 32.18 -56.20
C ASN A 192 -46.93 32.84 -54.90
N GLY A 193 -45.71 33.37 -54.92
CA GLY A 193 -45.27 34.49 -54.07
C GLY A 193 -45.09 34.26 -52.56
N LYS A 194 -45.24 33.02 -52.05
CA LYS A 194 -45.08 32.68 -50.62
C LYS A 194 -44.16 31.47 -50.38
N ALA A 195 -43.03 31.42 -51.08
CA ALA A 195 -42.01 30.39 -50.85
C ALA A 195 -41.33 30.60 -49.48
N ILE A 196 -41.66 29.78 -48.49
CA ILE A 196 -41.06 29.81 -47.15
C ILE A 196 -40.12 28.62 -46.97
N TRP A 197 -38.85 28.90 -46.70
CA TRP A 197 -37.83 27.95 -46.30
C TRP A 197 -37.80 27.84 -44.78
N SER A 198 -37.98 26.63 -44.25
CA SER A 198 -38.08 26.41 -42.81
C SER A 198 -36.86 25.67 -42.28
N VAL A 199 -36.17 26.25 -41.30
CA VAL A 199 -35.05 25.61 -40.59
C VAL A 199 -35.55 25.09 -39.25
N GLN A 200 -35.54 23.77 -39.09
CA GLN A 200 -35.87 23.12 -37.83
C GLN A 200 -34.63 23.00 -36.94
N LEU A 201 -34.65 23.64 -35.78
CA LEU A 201 -33.65 23.47 -34.71
C LEU A 201 -34.20 22.48 -33.68
N SER A 202 -33.57 21.31 -33.55
CA SER A 202 -33.95 20.30 -32.56
C SER A 202 -33.01 20.28 -31.36
N ASN A 203 -33.51 19.86 -30.20
CA ASN A 203 -32.76 19.75 -28.93
C ASN A 203 -32.28 21.11 -28.35
N VAL A 204 -33.00 22.19 -28.65
CA VAL A 204 -32.79 23.50 -28.01
C VAL A 204 -33.20 23.39 -26.54
N ALA A 205 -32.41 23.92 -25.61
CA ALA A 205 -32.75 23.84 -24.18
C ALA A 205 -34.05 24.58 -23.88
N ALA A 206 -34.88 24.02 -23.01
CA ALA A 206 -36.23 24.53 -22.77
C ALA A 206 -36.26 25.91 -22.09
N ASP A 207 -35.15 26.38 -21.53
CA ASP A 207 -34.99 27.71 -20.92
C ASP A 207 -34.45 28.76 -21.90
N VAL A 208 -34.11 28.37 -23.14
CA VAL A 208 -33.64 29.31 -24.17
C VAL A 208 -34.80 30.15 -24.68
N THR A 209 -34.63 31.47 -24.62
CA THR A 209 -35.58 32.47 -25.11
C THR A 209 -35.35 32.79 -26.59
N GLN A 210 -36.35 33.41 -27.23
CA GLN A 210 -36.27 33.78 -28.64
C GLN A 210 -35.15 34.80 -28.90
N GLU A 211 -34.91 35.72 -27.97
CA GLU A 211 -33.88 36.76 -28.08
C GLU A 211 -32.49 36.13 -28.19
N ARG A 212 -32.20 35.11 -27.37
CA ARG A 212 -30.92 34.39 -27.41
C ARG A 212 -30.67 33.67 -28.74
N ILE A 213 -31.74 33.22 -29.40
CA ILE A 213 -31.64 32.59 -30.72
C ILE A 213 -31.36 33.65 -31.78
N GLN A 214 -32.05 34.79 -31.72
CA GLN A 214 -31.83 35.91 -32.63
C GLN A 214 -30.43 36.52 -32.49
N GLU A 215 -29.92 36.66 -31.27
CA GLU A 215 -28.54 37.07 -30.98
C GLU A 215 -27.52 36.11 -31.63
N HIS A 216 -27.74 34.80 -31.51
CA HIS A 216 -26.85 33.78 -32.06
C HIS A 216 -26.84 33.75 -33.60
N LEU A 217 -27.93 34.18 -34.24
CA LEU A 217 -28.02 34.25 -35.70
C LEU A 217 -27.20 35.40 -36.31
N GLN A 218 -26.73 36.37 -35.51
CA GLN A 218 -25.81 37.44 -35.92
C GLN A 218 -26.21 38.12 -37.25
N GLY A 219 -27.41 38.69 -37.29
CA GLY A 219 -27.92 39.42 -38.45
C GLY A 219 -28.61 38.58 -39.52
N VAL A 220 -28.62 37.25 -39.41
CA VAL A 220 -29.43 36.36 -40.27
C VAL A 220 -30.86 36.28 -39.74
N VAL A 221 -31.58 37.40 -39.84
CA VAL A 221 -32.90 37.59 -39.20
C VAL A 221 -33.97 36.74 -39.90
N PRO A 222 -34.63 35.81 -39.20
CA PRO A 222 -35.76 35.06 -39.74
C PRO A 222 -37.00 35.92 -39.87
N ASP A 223 -37.83 35.65 -40.88
CA ASP A 223 -39.14 36.27 -41.04
C ASP A 223 -40.06 35.93 -39.85
N GLU A 224 -39.95 34.71 -39.33
CA GLU A 224 -40.72 34.23 -38.19
C GLU A 224 -39.93 33.20 -37.39
N VAL A 225 -40.03 33.26 -36.05
CA VAL A 225 -39.48 32.27 -35.13
C VAL A 225 -40.62 31.59 -34.40
N VAL A 226 -40.81 30.29 -34.63
CA VAL A 226 -41.83 29.50 -33.92
C VAL A 226 -41.16 28.67 -32.84
N MET A 227 -41.39 29.07 -31.59
CA MET A 227 -40.93 28.35 -30.40
C MET A 227 -41.89 27.19 -30.12
N GLY A 228 -41.49 25.95 -30.40
CA GLY A 228 -42.27 24.77 -30.11
C GLY A 228 -42.44 24.53 -28.60
N ARG A 229 -43.47 23.75 -28.25
CA ARG A 229 -43.74 23.37 -26.86
C ARG A 229 -42.53 22.61 -26.26
N PRO A 230 -42.10 22.94 -25.03
CA PRO A 230 -41.05 22.19 -24.36
C PRO A 230 -41.53 20.78 -23.99
N THR A 231 -40.60 19.83 -23.90
CA THR A 231 -40.87 18.44 -23.50
C THR A 231 -41.33 18.31 -22.05
N LEU A 232 -41.12 19.35 -21.24
CA LEU A 232 -41.63 19.48 -19.88
C LEU A 232 -42.20 20.89 -19.76
N GLU A 233 -43.52 21.00 -19.51
CA GLU A 233 -44.22 22.29 -19.46
C GLU A 233 -43.86 23.08 -18.19
N ASP A 234 -43.74 22.38 -17.07
CA ASP A 234 -43.38 22.95 -15.78
C ASP A 234 -41.86 22.96 -15.61
N MET A 235 -41.25 24.13 -15.88
CA MET A 235 -39.81 24.36 -15.77
C MET A 235 -39.31 24.44 -14.32
N ASP A 236 -40.22 24.61 -13.34
CA ASP A 236 -39.87 24.64 -11.92
C ASP A 236 -39.75 23.23 -11.32
N ARG A 237 -40.28 22.22 -12.01
CA ARG A 237 -40.03 20.81 -11.66
C ARG A 237 -38.55 20.50 -11.72
N LYS A 238 -38.12 19.71 -10.74
CA LYS A 238 -36.74 19.23 -10.59
C LYS A 238 -36.73 17.73 -10.88
N PRO A 239 -36.51 17.29 -12.15
CA PRO A 239 -36.47 15.88 -12.53
C PRO A 239 -35.60 15.04 -11.60
N GLU A 240 -34.47 15.58 -11.14
CA GLU A 240 -33.56 14.93 -10.21
C GLU A 240 -34.21 14.57 -8.87
N LYS A 241 -35.08 15.43 -8.33
CA LYS A 241 -35.78 15.17 -7.07
C LYS A 241 -36.83 14.08 -7.25
N PHE A 242 -37.52 14.07 -8.39
CA PHE A 242 -38.48 13.02 -8.72
C PHE A 242 -37.79 11.66 -8.83
N VAL A 243 -36.70 11.55 -9.60
CA VAL A 243 -35.95 10.29 -9.75
C VAL A 243 -35.39 9.81 -8.40
N GLN A 244 -34.86 10.72 -7.58
CA GLN A 244 -34.39 10.38 -6.23
C GLN A 244 -35.53 9.86 -5.34
N ALA A 245 -36.71 10.48 -5.39
CA ALA A 245 -37.90 10.03 -4.64
C ALA A 245 -38.42 8.67 -5.14
N LEU A 246 -38.46 8.46 -6.46
CA LEU A 246 -38.81 7.19 -7.10
C LEU A 246 -37.92 6.04 -6.59
N PHE A 247 -36.62 6.31 -6.41
CA PHE A 247 -35.66 5.32 -5.93
C PHE A 247 -35.68 5.16 -4.40
N SER A 248 -36.24 6.11 -3.66
CA SER A 248 -36.31 6.13 -2.18
C SER A 248 -37.67 5.69 -1.60
N GLN A 249 -38.57 5.11 -2.42
CA GLN A 249 -39.88 4.60 -1.95
C GLN A 249 -39.73 3.62 -0.76
N SER A 250 -40.72 3.59 0.14
CA SER A 250 -40.65 3.08 1.53
C SER A 250 -40.03 1.68 1.76
N SER A 251 -39.99 0.82 0.75
CA SER A 251 -39.37 -0.52 0.85
C SER A 251 -37.88 -0.56 0.50
N ARG A 252 -37.35 0.47 -0.19
CA ARG A 252 -35.99 0.49 -0.74
C ARG A 252 -35.06 1.32 0.14
N LYS A 253 -33.86 0.82 0.38
CA LYS A 253 -32.84 1.55 1.15
C LYS A 253 -31.80 2.17 0.22
N LEU A 254 -32.08 3.40 -0.20
CA LEU A 254 -31.17 4.21 -1.00
C LEU A 254 -30.10 4.84 -0.10
N ARG A 255 -28.84 4.46 -0.31
CA ARG A 255 -27.67 4.91 0.46
C ARG A 255 -27.12 6.24 -0.04
N SER A 256 -27.10 6.44 -1.35
CA SER A 256 -26.67 7.70 -1.96
C SER A 256 -27.26 7.88 -3.35
N PHE A 257 -27.43 9.14 -3.74
CA PHE A 257 -27.88 9.54 -5.06
C PHE A 257 -27.03 10.73 -5.52
N GLU A 258 -26.21 10.51 -6.54
CA GLU A 258 -25.23 11.52 -6.96
C GLU A 258 -25.38 11.87 -8.42
N LEU A 259 -25.75 13.12 -8.67
CA LEU A 259 -25.90 13.69 -10.00
C LEU A 259 -24.53 13.89 -10.65
N GLU A 260 -24.45 13.49 -11.91
CA GLU A 260 -23.33 13.75 -12.80
C GLU A 260 -23.82 14.59 -13.97
N LYS A 261 -23.32 15.83 -14.05
CA LYS A 261 -23.61 16.71 -15.18
C LYS A 261 -22.84 16.23 -16.40
N ASN A 262 -23.57 15.90 -17.46
CA ASN A 262 -22.94 15.51 -18.72
C ASN A 262 -22.42 16.76 -19.45
N ALA A 263 -21.26 16.64 -20.10
CA ALA A 263 -20.61 17.74 -20.83
C ALA A 263 -21.46 18.31 -21.98
N THR A 264 -22.46 17.57 -22.47
CA THR A 264 -23.33 17.99 -23.58
C THR A 264 -24.59 18.74 -23.13
N GLY A 265 -24.89 18.79 -21.82
CA GLY A 265 -26.12 19.41 -21.30
C GLY A 265 -27.44 18.78 -21.74
N SER A 266 -27.43 17.75 -22.60
CA SER A 266 -28.61 17.11 -23.18
C SER A 266 -29.22 16.00 -22.31
N ARG A 267 -28.42 15.41 -21.43
CA ARG A 267 -28.85 14.34 -20.51
C ARG A 267 -28.28 14.59 -19.13
N THR A 268 -29.05 14.25 -18.11
CA THR A 268 -28.57 14.15 -16.74
C THR A 268 -28.34 12.69 -16.41
N LYS A 269 -27.25 12.40 -15.70
CA LYS A 269 -26.94 11.09 -15.17
C LYS A 269 -26.96 11.15 -13.65
N ALA A 270 -27.32 10.06 -13.01
CA ALA A 270 -27.16 9.92 -11.57
C ALA A 270 -26.68 8.50 -11.24
N PHE A 271 -25.85 8.41 -10.21
CA PHE A 271 -25.49 7.14 -9.61
C PHE A 271 -26.28 6.95 -8.33
N ALA A 272 -27.09 5.90 -8.30
CA ALA A 272 -27.86 5.49 -7.16
C ALA A 272 -27.23 4.26 -6.52
N GLN A 273 -27.01 4.29 -5.22
CA GLN A 273 -26.43 3.17 -4.47
C GLN A 273 -27.45 2.63 -3.50
N PHE A 274 -27.67 1.34 -3.53
CA PHE A 274 -28.62 0.65 -2.66
C PHE A 274 -27.89 -0.19 -1.62
N GLU A 275 -28.56 -0.46 -0.50
CA GLU A 275 -28.04 -1.41 0.50
C GLU A 275 -28.18 -2.88 0.06
N ARG A 276 -29.18 -3.18 -0.77
CA ARG A 276 -29.56 -4.55 -1.14
C ARG A 276 -29.58 -4.74 -2.65
N ALA A 277 -29.17 -5.91 -3.12
CA ALA A 277 -29.27 -6.29 -4.53
C ALA A 277 -30.72 -6.44 -5.02
N SER A 278 -31.66 -6.78 -4.12
CA SER A 278 -33.09 -6.80 -4.41
C SER A 278 -33.62 -5.44 -4.86
N ASP A 279 -33.14 -4.37 -4.23
CA ASP A 279 -33.58 -3.01 -4.49
C ASP A 279 -33.09 -2.56 -5.86
N VAL A 280 -31.86 -2.97 -6.23
CA VAL A 280 -31.32 -2.80 -7.59
C VAL A 280 -32.21 -3.48 -8.63
N ARG A 281 -32.57 -4.75 -8.43
CA ARG A 281 -33.47 -5.47 -9.35
C ARG A 281 -34.81 -4.78 -9.51
N ALA A 282 -35.37 -4.25 -8.42
CA ALA A 282 -36.64 -3.53 -8.44
C ALA A 282 -36.57 -2.22 -9.24
N VAL A 283 -35.46 -1.46 -9.18
CA VAL A 283 -35.34 -0.21 -9.94
C VAL A 283 -34.96 -0.42 -11.40
N LEU A 284 -34.32 -1.56 -11.74
CA LEU A 284 -34.05 -1.92 -13.14
C LEU A 284 -35.34 -2.08 -13.95
N ALA A 285 -36.47 -2.40 -13.32
CA ALA A 285 -37.78 -2.46 -13.98
C ALA A 285 -38.24 -1.10 -14.54
N TYR A 286 -37.68 0.03 -14.08
CA TYR A 286 -37.97 1.36 -14.65
C TYR A 286 -37.17 1.67 -15.92
N ASN A 287 -36.28 0.79 -16.36
CA ASN A 287 -35.48 1.02 -17.55
C ASN A 287 -36.38 1.12 -18.80
N GLY A 288 -36.31 2.25 -19.51
CA GLY A 288 -37.11 2.53 -20.70
C GLY A 288 -38.52 3.06 -20.42
N VAL A 289 -38.94 3.15 -19.15
CA VAL A 289 -40.27 3.66 -18.77
C VAL A 289 -40.31 5.18 -18.93
N GLU A 290 -41.39 5.68 -19.52
CA GLU A 290 -41.63 7.10 -19.71
C GLU A 290 -42.31 7.71 -18.49
N PHE A 291 -41.76 8.83 -18.01
CA PHE A 291 -42.29 9.55 -16.85
C PHE A 291 -42.63 10.99 -17.26
N PRO A 292 -43.91 11.40 -17.18
CA PRO A 292 -44.31 12.78 -17.45
C PRO A 292 -43.57 13.81 -16.58
N GLU A 293 -43.22 13.45 -15.34
CA GLU A 293 -42.54 14.32 -14.37
C GLU A 293 -41.11 14.69 -14.77
N ILE A 294 -40.48 13.89 -15.63
CA ILE A 294 -39.15 14.19 -16.19
C ILE A 294 -39.20 14.52 -17.70
N GLY A 295 -40.37 14.42 -18.33
CA GLY A 295 -40.58 14.68 -19.75
C GLY A 295 -39.78 13.78 -20.69
N SER A 296 -39.38 12.58 -20.23
CA SER A 296 -38.60 11.61 -21.02
C SER A 296 -38.63 10.21 -20.44
N LYS A 297 -38.03 9.25 -21.17
CA LYS A 297 -37.75 7.90 -20.67
C LYS A 297 -36.61 7.90 -19.67
N LEU A 298 -36.78 7.15 -18.58
CA LEU A 298 -35.73 6.88 -17.61
C LEU A 298 -34.93 5.66 -18.07
N TYR A 299 -33.62 5.81 -18.26
CA TYR A 299 -32.71 4.72 -18.55
C TYR A 299 -32.00 4.30 -17.28
N VAL A 300 -31.95 3.00 -16.99
CA VAL A 300 -31.47 2.46 -15.73
C VAL A 300 -30.64 1.21 -15.99
N ASP A 301 -29.34 1.28 -15.72
CA ASP A 301 -28.40 0.16 -15.91
C ASP A 301 -27.70 -0.18 -14.59
N GLN A 302 -27.57 -1.46 -14.26
CA GLN A 302 -26.72 -1.90 -13.15
C GLN A 302 -25.25 -1.75 -13.56
N VAL A 303 -24.45 -1.16 -12.69
CA VAL A 303 -23.01 -0.97 -12.94
C VAL A 303 -22.20 -1.35 -11.72
N ALA A 304 -21.06 -1.99 -11.96
CA ALA A 304 -20.00 -2.00 -10.96
C ALA A 304 -19.37 -0.61 -10.94
N ALA A 305 -19.23 -0.01 -9.76
CA ALA A 305 -18.60 1.29 -9.59
C ALA A 305 -17.66 1.29 -8.38
N VAL A 306 -16.53 1.96 -8.52
CA VAL A 306 -15.56 2.19 -7.44
C VAL A 306 -15.05 3.62 -7.51
N ARG A 307 -14.74 4.19 -6.33
CA ARG A 307 -14.11 5.50 -6.20
C ARG A 307 -12.65 5.34 -5.82
N VAL A 308 -11.83 6.29 -6.25
CA VAL A 308 -10.44 6.44 -5.83
C VAL A 308 -10.20 7.92 -5.55
N ALA A 309 -9.97 8.26 -4.29
CA ALA A 309 -9.67 9.62 -3.87
C ALA A 309 -8.18 9.92 -4.13
N VAL A 310 -7.89 10.97 -4.90
CA VAL A 310 -6.54 11.38 -5.26
C VAL A 310 -6.31 12.84 -4.91
N VAL A 311 -5.14 13.17 -4.36
CA VAL A 311 -4.76 14.57 -4.10
C VAL A 311 -4.65 15.34 -5.42
N ARG A 312 -5.16 16.57 -5.49
CA ARG A 312 -5.27 17.38 -6.70
C ARG A 312 -3.95 17.56 -7.43
N GLU A 313 -2.88 17.81 -6.68
CA GLU A 313 -1.51 17.98 -7.18
C GLU A 313 -1.00 16.69 -7.82
N LEU A 314 -1.29 15.53 -7.20
CA LEU A 314 -0.98 14.23 -7.78
C LEU A 314 -1.81 13.96 -9.04
N TYR A 315 -3.12 14.23 -9.00
CA TYR A 315 -4.00 14.09 -10.17
C TYR A 315 -3.49 14.91 -11.36
N ALA A 316 -2.99 16.13 -11.13
CA ALA A 316 -2.44 16.98 -12.18
C ALA A 316 -1.26 16.34 -12.93
N ILE A 317 -0.45 15.50 -12.26
CA ILE A 317 0.67 14.76 -12.85
C ILE A 317 0.18 13.56 -13.66
N ILE A 318 -0.80 12.82 -13.14
CA ILE A 318 -1.24 11.55 -13.73
C ILE A 318 -2.44 11.67 -14.67
N LYS A 319 -3.07 12.86 -14.81
CA LYS A 319 -4.25 13.09 -15.67
C LYS A 319 -4.07 12.61 -17.11
N GLY A 320 -2.88 12.81 -17.68
CA GLY A 320 -2.57 12.37 -19.05
C GLY A 320 -2.61 10.85 -19.18
N ASN A 321 -2.11 10.13 -18.18
CA ASN A 321 -2.16 8.67 -18.12
C ASN A 321 -3.60 8.16 -17.99
N PHE A 322 -4.46 8.86 -17.24
CA PHE A 322 -5.89 8.51 -17.15
C PHE A 322 -6.64 8.70 -18.46
N HIS A 323 -6.39 9.79 -19.19
CA HIS A 323 -7.01 10.00 -20.50
C HIS A 323 -6.59 8.92 -21.50
N LYS A 324 -5.31 8.54 -21.50
CA LYS A 324 -4.80 7.43 -22.31
C LYS A 324 -5.46 6.10 -21.90
N LEU A 325 -5.48 5.82 -20.60
CA LEU A 325 -6.11 4.61 -20.05
C LEU A 325 -7.61 4.51 -20.39
N GLN A 326 -8.31 5.64 -20.38
CA GLN A 326 -9.72 5.72 -20.77
C GLN A 326 -9.93 5.47 -22.27
N ALA A 327 -9.03 5.98 -23.12
CA ALA A 327 -9.10 5.81 -24.57
C ALA A 327 -8.78 4.36 -25.00
N ASP A 328 -7.83 3.72 -24.34
CA ASP A 328 -7.38 2.36 -24.67
C ASP A 328 -8.34 1.28 -24.16
N ASN A 329 -9.26 1.62 -23.24
CA ASN A 329 -10.16 0.65 -22.63
C ASN A 329 -11.37 0.31 -23.51
N LYS A 330 -11.48 -0.97 -23.92
CA LYS A 330 -12.52 -1.46 -24.83
C LYS A 330 -13.73 -2.12 -24.15
N ASP A 331 -13.68 -2.38 -22.84
CA ASP A 331 -14.70 -3.18 -22.14
C ASP A 331 -15.90 -2.37 -21.60
N GLY A 332 -16.16 -1.19 -22.17
CA GLY A 332 -17.26 -0.33 -21.74
C GLY A 332 -17.09 0.34 -20.36
N VAL A 333 -15.92 0.17 -19.72
CA VAL A 333 -15.57 0.84 -18.46
C VAL A 333 -15.21 2.30 -18.72
N ARG A 334 -15.71 3.18 -17.85
CA ARG A 334 -15.48 4.63 -17.88
C ARG A 334 -14.89 5.10 -16.56
N ILE A 335 -14.08 6.13 -16.65
CA ILE A 335 -13.46 6.88 -15.56
C ILE A 335 -14.04 8.29 -15.63
N SER A 336 -14.80 8.69 -14.63
CA SER A 336 -15.21 10.09 -14.47
C SER A 336 -14.50 10.74 -13.30
N THR A 337 -14.23 12.04 -13.43
CA THR A 337 -13.47 12.82 -12.46
C THR A 337 -14.38 13.84 -11.82
N HIS A 338 -14.53 13.79 -10.51
CA HIS A 338 -15.30 14.77 -9.75
C HIS A 338 -14.37 15.60 -8.88
N HIS A 339 -14.33 16.89 -9.15
CA HIS A 339 -13.70 17.86 -8.28
C HIS A 339 -14.73 18.26 -7.22
N ARG A 340 -14.40 18.13 -5.94
CA ARG A 340 -15.22 18.68 -4.84
C ARG A 340 -14.55 19.93 -4.27
N PRO A 341 -14.73 21.14 -4.83
CA PRO A 341 -14.31 22.37 -4.15
C PRO A 341 -15.01 22.48 -2.78
N PRO A 342 -14.35 22.95 -1.70
CA PRO A 342 -12.98 23.47 -1.63
C PRO A 342 -11.89 22.39 -1.40
N SER A 343 -12.23 21.11 -1.39
CA SER A 343 -11.27 20.04 -1.10
C SER A 343 -10.12 19.96 -2.12
N LYS A 344 -8.93 19.61 -1.63
CA LYS A 344 -7.76 19.24 -2.45
C LYS A 344 -7.86 17.81 -2.98
N ILE A 345 -9.04 17.18 -2.93
CA ILE A 345 -9.26 15.81 -3.36
C ILE A 345 -10.03 15.83 -4.69
N VAL A 346 -9.60 14.97 -5.61
CA VAL A 346 -10.27 14.63 -6.86
C VAL A 346 -10.74 13.19 -6.74
N ASP A 347 -12.04 12.95 -6.87
CA ASP A 347 -12.57 11.59 -6.90
C ASP A 347 -12.57 11.06 -8.32
N LEU A 348 -11.88 9.95 -8.51
CA LEU A 348 -11.91 9.17 -9.74
C LEU A 348 -12.95 8.07 -9.57
N ARG A 349 -14.02 8.10 -10.36
CA ARG A 349 -15.05 7.07 -10.37
C ARG A 349 -14.82 6.16 -11.57
N ILE A 350 -14.49 4.91 -11.30
CA ILE A 350 -14.32 3.87 -12.31
C ILE A 350 -15.59 3.03 -12.31
N TYR A 351 -16.29 2.95 -13.44
CA TYR A 351 -17.57 2.24 -13.51
C TYR A 351 -17.80 1.56 -14.86
N GLY A 352 -18.53 0.46 -14.85
CA GLY A 352 -18.84 -0.30 -16.07
C GLY A 352 -19.78 -1.48 -15.80
N PRO A 353 -20.20 -2.20 -16.86
CA PRO A 353 -21.15 -3.30 -16.73
C PRO A 353 -20.53 -4.55 -16.09
N LYS A 354 -19.22 -4.78 -16.30
CA LYS A 354 -18.50 -5.95 -15.81
C LYS A 354 -17.59 -5.59 -14.64
N LEU A 355 -17.78 -6.26 -13.50
CA LEU A 355 -16.99 -6.06 -12.28
C LEU A 355 -15.50 -6.31 -12.49
N GLU A 356 -15.14 -7.37 -13.21
CA GLU A 356 -13.75 -7.74 -13.53
C GLU A 356 -13.03 -6.65 -14.33
N ALA A 357 -13.71 -6.05 -15.31
CA ALA A 357 -13.14 -4.97 -16.11
C ALA A 357 -12.91 -3.72 -15.26
N VAL A 358 -13.84 -3.39 -14.35
CA VAL A 358 -13.69 -2.31 -13.36
C VAL A 358 -12.52 -2.59 -12.41
N ALA A 359 -12.39 -3.83 -11.93
CA ALA A 359 -11.31 -4.25 -11.05
C ALA A 359 -9.93 -4.12 -11.71
N ARG A 360 -9.79 -4.57 -12.95
CA ARG A 360 -8.56 -4.46 -13.73
C ARG A 360 -8.15 -3.01 -13.94
N LEU A 361 -9.10 -2.14 -14.31
CA LEU A 361 -8.83 -0.72 -14.51
C LEU A 361 -8.45 -0.04 -13.18
N LYS A 362 -9.13 -0.39 -12.08
CA LYS A 362 -8.76 0.06 -10.73
C LYS A 362 -7.34 -0.35 -10.34
N ALA A 363 -6.92 -1.58 -10.64
CA ALA A 363 -5.57 -2.03 -10.36
C ALA A 363 -4.52 -1.22 -11.14
N GLN A 364 -4.80 -0.88 -12.40
CA GLN A 364 -3.93 0.01 -13.19
C GLN A 364 -3.88 1.43 -12.61
N VAL A 365 -5.02 1.98 -12.18
CA VAL A 365 -5.08 3.27 -11.46
C VAL A 365 -4.27 3.22 -10.16
N ALA A 366 -4.42 2.17 -9.36
CA ALA A 366 -3.68 2.00 -8.11
C ALA A 366 -2.17 1.95 -8.36
N GLN A 367 -1.72 1.28 -9.42
CA GLN A 367 -0.30 1.22 -9.80
C GLN A 367 0.26 2.61 -10.19
N MET A 368 -0.54 3.48 -10.81
CA MET A 368 -0.15 4.87 -11.10
C MET A 368 -0.03 5.73 -9.82
N LEU A 369 -0.74 5.36 -8.76
CA LEU A 369 -0.70 6.03 -7.46
C LEU A 369 0.44 5.51 -6.55
N VAL A 370 1.19 4.49 -7.00
CA VAL A 370 2.41 4.05 -6.33
C VAL A 370 3.56 4.96 -6.76
N GLY A 371 3.89 5.95 -5.93
CA GLY A 371 5.06 6.80 -6.15
C GLY A 371 6.38 6.09 -5.78
N ARG A 372 7.50 6.74 -6.10
CA ARG A 372 8.84 6.23 -5.81
C ARG A 372 9.32 6.77 -4.47
N VAL A 373 9.65 5.91 -3.52
CA VAL A 373 10.26 6.33 -2.25
C VAL A 373 11.61 6.99 -2.54
N VAL A 374 11.81 8.19 -2.00
CA VAL A 374 13.09 8.91 -2.10
C VAL A 374 14.05 8.28 -1.09
N LEU A 375 15.15 7.71 -1.58
CA LEU A 375 16.15 7.05 -0.74
C LEU A 375 17.34 7.99 -0.49
N ASN A 376 17.95 7.89 0.68
CA ASN A 376 19.26 8.48 0.93
C ASN A 376 20.37 7.68 0.22
N ASP A 377 21.63 8.08 0.36
CA ASP A 377 22.76 7.39 -0.28
C ASP A 377 23.04 6.00 0.31
N CYS A 378 22.43 5.68 1.44
CA CYS A 378 22.56 4.40 2.14
C CYS A 378 21.42 3.43 1.79
N GLY A 379 20.52 3.80 0.88
CA GLY A 379 19.40 2.96 0.45
C GLY A 379 18.20 2.94 1.39
N THR A 380 18.22 3.70 2.48
CA THR A 380 17.06 3.81 3.38
C THR A 380 16.18 5.00 2.99
N ALA A 381 14.91 5.01 3.43
CA ALA A 381 14.01 6.12 3.17
C ALA A 381 14.60 7.45 3.65
N LEU A 382 14.58 8.47 2.78
CA LEU A 382 15.09 9.80 3.09
C LEU A 382 14.05 10.55 3.94
N TRP A 383 14.36 10.74 5.21
CA TRP A 383 13.52 11.48 6.15
C TRP A 383 14.35 12.22 7.20
N HIS A 384 13.82 13.35 7.65
CA HIS A 384 14.35 14.14 8.75
C HIS A 384 13.18 14.87 9.43
N GLU A 385 13.27 15.13 10.72
CA GLU A 385 12.21 15.79 11.50
C GLU A 385 11.85 17.18 10.95
N PHE A 386 12.83 17.89 10.37
CA PHE A 386 12.61 19.12 9.61
C PHE A 386 11.48 18.99 8.58
N LEU A 387 11.38 17.87 7.86
CA LEU A 387 10.37 17.67 6.82
C LEU A 387 8.95 17.56 7.38
N ALA A 388 8.82 17.27 8.68
CA ALA A 388 7.53 17.28 9.38
C ALA A 388 7.08 18.70 9.75
N SER A 389 8.02 19.63 9.96
CA SER A 389 7.73 21.03 10.32
C SER A 389 7.10 21.84 9.19
N ASP A 390 6.48 22.98 9.52
CA ASP A 390 5.91 23.94 8.55
C ASP A 390 6.97 24.53 7.60
N ALA A 391 8.20 24.72 8.09
CA ALA A 391 9.33 25.13 7.25
C ALA A 391 9.69 24.03 6.23
N GLY A 392 9.69 22.76 6.65
CA GLY A 392 9.89 21.62 5.77
C GLY A 392 8.77 21.45 4.74
N ILE A 393 7.51 21.72 5.12
CA ILE A 393 6.36 21.77 4.20
C ILE A 393 6.64 22.78 3.09
N SER A 394 6.99 24.00 3.49
CA SER A 394 7.23 25.11 2.56
C SER A 394 8.39 24.82 1.62
N ALA A 395 9.48 24.23 2.14
CA ALA A 395 10.62 23.82 1.34
C ALA A 395 10.26 22.73 0.32
N LEU A 396 9.49 21.72 0.71
CA LEU A 396 9.05 20.64 -0.20
C LEU A 396 8.01 21.13 -1.23
N GLN A 397 7.17 22.08 -0.87
CA GLN A 397 6.26 22.75 -1.80
C GLN A 397 7.03 23.56 -2.84
N ALA A 398 8.11 24.25 -2.45
CA ALA A 398 8.98 24.97 -3.38
C ALA A 398 9.71 24.05 -4.37
N LEU A 399 9.99 22.80 -3.97
CA LEU A 399 10.55 21.77 -4.86
C LEU A 399 9.49 21.11 -5.77
N SER A 400 8.21 21.24 -5.44
CA SER A 400 7.13 20.67 -6.24
C SER A 400 6.80 21.59 -7.42
N LYS A 401 6.58 21.00 -8.60
CA LYS A 401 6.21 21.72 -9.82
C LYS A 401 4.82 21.29 -10.24
N PRO A 402 3.82 22.21 -10.29
CA PRO A 402 2.45 21.85 -10.65
C PRO A 402 2.37 21.05 -11.96
N GLY A 403 1.83 19.83 -11.90
CA GLY A 403 1.68 18.95 -13.06
C GLY A 403 2.92 18.17 -13.48
N GLU A 404 4.10 18.42 -12.89
CA GLU A 404 5.35 17.72 -13.24
C GLU A 404 5.91 16.90 -12.08
N VAL A 405 5.96 17.51 -10.88
CA VAL A 405 6.60 16.93 -9.69
C VAL A 405 5.75 17.19 -8.46
N TYR A 406 5.47 16.14 -7.70
CA TYR A 406 4.83 16.22 -6.40
C TYR A 406 5.58 15.34 -5.40
N LEU A 407 5.95 15.93 -4.27
CA LEU A 407 6.56 15.22 -3.14
C LEU A 407 5.51 15.01 -2.05
N TYR A 408 5.04 13.78 -1.92
CA TYR A 408 4.14 13.39 -0.84
C TYR A 408 4.93 13.05 0.42
N ARG A 409 4.53 13.65 1.54
CA ARG A 409 5.11 13.37 2.86
C ARG A 409 4.26 12.31 3.55
N ASP A 410 4.80 11.11 3.70
CA ASP A 410 4.18 10.09 4.52
C ASP A 410 4.78 10.17 5.93
N THR A 411 4.20 11.06 6.77
CA THR A 411 4.65 11.27 8.15
C THR A 411 4.42 10.04 9.04
N ARG A 412 3.50 9.15 8.67
CA ARG A 412 3.24 7.91 9.40
C ARG A 412 4.36 6.91 9.18
N LYS A 413 4.78 6.73 7.93
CA LYS A 413 5.92 5.89 7.55
C LYS A 413 7.23 6.65 7.44
N LEU A 414 7.34 7.87 7.99
CA LEU A 414 8.54 8.71 7.98
C LEU A 414 9.34 8.63 6.67
N GLN A 415 8.68 8.93 5.54
CA GLN A 415 9.29 8.83 4.21
C GLN A 415 8.75 9.90 3.26
N LEU A 416 9.55 10.24 2.25
CA LEU A 416 9.14 11.05 1.11
C LEU A 416 8.85 10.16 -0.09
N VAL A 417 7.70 10.38 -0.73
CA VAL A 417 7.28 9.66 -1.94
C VAL A 417 7.22 10.63 -3.11
N PHE A 418 8.01 10.37 -4.12
CA PHE A 418 8.10 11.15 -5.35
C PHE A 418 7.06 10.69 -6.39
N PHE A 419 6.38 11.66 -6.98
CA PHE A 419 5.54 11.51 -8.16
C PHE A 419 6.02 12.46 -9.26
N GLY A 420 6.28 11.94 -10.45
CA GLY A 420 6.79 12.69 -11.58
C GLY A 420 7.50 11.79 -12.59
N THR A 421 8.12 12.37 -13.61
CA THR A 421 8.89 11.62 -14.60
C THR A 421 10.22 11.10 -14.03
N SER A 422 10.71 9.98 -14.56
CA SER A 422 11.96 9.38 -14.09
C SER A 422 13.18 10.28 -14.31
N SER A 423 13.16 11.12 -15.36
CA SER A 423 14.22 12.10 -15.66
C SER A 423 14.36 13.18 -14.58
N LEU A 424 13.27 13.55 -13.91
CA LEU A 424 13.27 14.56 -12.86
C LEU A 424 13.67 14.01 -11.49
N PHE A 425 13.51 12.70 -11.26
CA PHE A 425 13.74 12.08 -9.94
C PHE A 425 15.15 12.36 -9.38
N ALA A 426 16.19 12.22 -10.20
CA ALA A 426 17.57 12.42 -9.74
C ALA A 426 17.82 13.87 -9.29
N ASN A 427 17.28 14.83 -10.02
CA ASN A 427 17.41 16.25 -9.71
C ASN A 427 16.62 16.62 -8.45
N VAL A 428 15.39 16.12 -8.31
CA VAL A 428 14.55 16.35 -7.14
C VAL A 428 15.16 15.70 -5.89
N ARG A 429 15.66 14.46 -5.99
CA ARG A 429 16.40 13.80 -4.90
C ARG A 429 17.59 14.64 -4.44
N ARG A 430 18.40 15.15 -5.37
CA ARG A 430 19.54 16.02 -5.06
C ARG A 430 19.10 17.32 -4.39
N ALA A 431 18.00 17.93 -4.86
CA ALA A 431 17.45 19.14 -4.26
C ALA A 431 16.90 18.90 -2.84
N VAL A 432 16.23 17.77 -2.59
CA VAL A 432 15.77 17.39 -1.24
C VAL A 432 16.96 17.18 -0.31
N ILE A 433 17.98 16.45 -0.74
CA ILE A 433 19.22 16.27 0.04
C ILE A 433 19.86 17.63 0.33
N HIS A 434 19.93 18.53 -0.65
CA HIS A 434 20.46 19.87 -0.46
C HIS A 434 19.66 20.69 0.56
N VAL A 435 18.32 20.70 0.47
CA VAL A 435 17.43 21.33 1.45
C VAL A 435 17.70 20.78 2.85
N LEU A 436 17.81 19.47 3.00
CA LEU A 436 18.13 18.83 4.27
C LEU A 436 19.52 19.24 4.78
N THR A 437 20.54 19.29 3.93
CA THR A 437 21.89 19.71 4.35
C THR A 437 21.96 21.19 4.71
N SER A 438 21.20 22.05 4.03
CA SER A 438 21.19 23.50 4.29
C SER A 438 20.44 23.87 5.58
N HIS A 439 19.48 23.05 6.00
CA HIS A 439 18.72 23.24 7.24
C HIS A 439 19.24 22.42 8.42
N MET A 440 20.19 21.51 8.20
CA MET A 440 20.86 20.80 9.29
C MET A 440 22.06 21.63 9.73
N SER A 441 22.00 22.13 10.96
CA SER A 441 23.12 22.82 11.58
C SER A 441 24.32 21.87 11.65
N HIS A 442 25.39 22.23 10.93
CA HIS A 442 26.71 21.68 11.19
C HIS A 442 27.32 22.50 12.31
N TYR A 443 27.64 21.84 13.41
CA TYR A 443 28.42 22.43 14.47
C TYR A 443 29.86 22.01 14.29
N LEU A 444 30.74 23.00 14.34
CA LEU A 444 32.17 22.80 14.22
C LEU A 444 32.80 22.92 15.60
N MET A 445 33.56 21.91 16.01
CA MET A 445 34.35 21.93 17.23
C MET A 445 35.83 21.92 16.86
N PRO A 446 36.48 23.08 16.83
CA PRO A 446 37.93 23.17 16.68
C PRO A 446 38.62 22.36 17.78
N LEU A 447 39.52 21.48 17.40
CA LEU A 447 40.31 20.67 18.32
C LEU A 447 41.68 21.35 18.50
N GLU A 448 41.76 22.24 19.48
CA GLU A 448 43.00 22.95 19.84
C GLU A 448 43.49 22.52 21.22
N GLY A 449 44.81 22.50 21.41
CA GLY A 449 45.44 22.23 22.71
C GLY A 449 44.99 20.91 23.35
N ASP A 450 44.60 20.98 24.62
CA ASP A 450 44.17 19.83 25.42
C ASP A 450 42.96 19.10 24.81
N LEU A 451 42.07 19.83 24.15
CA LEU A 451 40.88 19.26 23.50
C LEU A 451 41.24 18.28 22.37
N PHE A 452 42.36 18.52 21.66
CA PHE A 452 42.86 17.62 20.64
C PHE A 452 43.41 16.32 21.24
N ALA A 453 44.13 16.43 22.37
CA ALA A 453 44.63 15.27 23.10
C ALA A 453 43.48 14.43 23.68
N GLU A 454 42.46 15.05 24.24
CA GLU A 454 41.24 14.41 24.77
C GLU A 454 40.41 13.71 23.68
N ALA A 455 40.31 14.34 22.50
CA ALA A 455 39.64 13.74 21.35
C ALA A 455 40.34 12.44 20.90
N LEU A 456 41.68 12.45 20.83
CA LEU A 456 42.50 11.31 20.41
C LEU A 456 42.61 10.21 21.47
N SER A 457 42.55 10.55 22.76
CA SER A 457 42.63 9.59 23.89
C SER A 457 41.35 8.74 24.07
N GLY A 458 40.34 8.95 23.23
CA GLY A 458 39.11 8.16 23.21
C GLY A 458 37.84 8.98 23.01
N GLY A 459 37.91 10.32 23.12
CA GLY A 459 36.75 11.21 22.93
C GLY A 459 36.05 11.00 21.59
N LEU A 460 36.81 10.89 20.50
CA LEU A 460 36.25 10.61 19.17
C LEU A 460 35.47 9.29 19.13
N ARG A 461 35.99 8.23 19.78
CA ARG A 461 35.29 6.95 19.87
C ARG A 461 34.00 7.08 20.67
N ARG A 462 34.00 7.86 21.77
CA ARG A 462 32.80 8.10 22.59
C ARG A 462 31.71 8.82 21.79
N VAL A 463 32.06 9.88 21.06
CA VAL A 463 31.09 10.63 20.23
C VAL A 463 30.57 9.78 19.06
N ILE A 464 31.45 9.08 18.34
CA ILE A 464 31.05 8.19 17.23
C ILE A 464 30.17 7.04 17.75
N ARG A 465 30.45 6.51 18.95
CA ARG A 465 29.61 5.50 19.61
C ARG A 465 28.25 6.05 20.00
N HIS A 466 28.17 7.30 20.46
CA HIS A 466 26.90 7.89 20.91
C HIS A 466 26.01 8.35 19.74
N PHE A 467 26.58 8.98 18.71
CA PHE A 467 25.80 9.60 17.62
C PHE A 467 25.90 8.87 16.28
N GLY A 468 26.83 7.93 16.14
CA GLY A 468 27.14 7.24 14.89
C GLY A 468 28.06 8.04 13.96
N LYS A 469 28.80 7.32 13.10
CA LYS A 469 29.77 7.89 12.13
C LYS A 469 29.18 8.89 11.12
N ARG A 470 27.85 8.93 10.96
CA ARG A 470 27.16 9.84 10.03
C ARG A 470 26.77 11.18 10.66
N SER A 471 26.73 11.22 11.98
CA SER A 471 26.35 12.41 12.75
C SER A 471 27.58 13.15 13.26
N ALA A 472 28.74 12.50 13.29
CA ALA A 472 29.97 13.06 13.81
C ALA A 472 31.17 12.50 13.04
N TRP A 473 32.03 13.37 12.51
CA TRP A 473 33.26 12.98 11.81
C TRP A 473 34.37 14.00 12.04
N LEU A 474 35.61 13.57 11.82
CA LEU A 474 36.79 14.40 11.99
C LEU A 474 37.23 14.96 10.64
N ASP A 475 37.46 16.26 10.57
CA ASP A 475 38.09 16.95 9.44
C ASP A 475 39.52 17.33 9.81
N VAL A 476 40.46 16.46 9.44
CA VAL A 476 41.90 16.59 9.75
C VAL A 476 42.58 17.61 8.83
N LEU A 477 41.97 17.94 7.69
CA LEU A 477 42.55 18.85 6.71
C LEU A 477 42.35 20.32 7.07
N ARG A 478 41.52 20.59 8.08
CA ARG A 478 41.27 21.93 8.62
C ARG A 478 42.38 22.33 9.59
N THR A 479 42.68 23.62 9.69
CA THR A 479 43.67 24.17 10.62
C THR A 479 42.99 25.18 11.57
N PRO A 480 42.79 24.82 12.85
CA PRO A 480 43.08 23.52 13.48
C PRO A 480 42.16 22.39 12.97
N PRO A 481 42.54 21.11 13.16
CA PRO A 481 41.65 19.97 12.93
C PRO A 481 40.35 20.18 13.70
N ALA A 482 39.22 19.81 13.10
CA ALA A 482 37.93 20.05 13.74
C ALA A 482 37.03 18.82 13.67
N MET A 483 36.30 18.58 14.75
CA MET A 483 35.20 17.64 14.72
C MET A 483 33.96 18.33 14.18
N ILE A 484 33.36 17.76 13.14
CA ILE A 484 32.13 18.24 12.54
C ILE A 484 30.99 17.38 13.07
N PHE A 485 30.01 18.05 13.65
CA PHE A 485 28.83 17.45 14.24
C PHE A 485 27.58 17.87 13.48
N ARG A 486 26.73 16.91 13.13
CA ARG A 486 25.47 17.09 12.42
C ARG A 486 24.34 16.69 13.35
N GLY A 487 23.59 17.68 13.85
CA GLY A 487 22.49 17.45 14.79
C GLY A 487 21.87 18.73 15.32
N SER A 488 21.26 18.66 16.50
CA SER A 488 20.71 19.82 17.23
C SER A 488 21.80 20.50 18.08
N PRO A 489 21.60 21.75 18.55
CA PRO A 489 22.54 22.38 19.48
C PRO A 489 22.71 21.56 20.77
N GLN A 490 21.64 20.92 21.26
CA GLN A 490 21.70 20.06 22.45
C GLN A 490 22.56 18.83 22.21
N HIS A 491 22.44 18.19 21.04
CA HIS A 491 23.30 17.07 20.67
C HIS A 491 24.77 17.49 20.53
N PHE A 492 25.03 18.71 20.04
CA PHE A 492 26.38 19.24 19.96
C PHE A 492 27.01 19.46 21.34
N GLU A 493 26.27 19.99 22.31
CA GLU A 493 26.74 20.11 23.70
C GLU A 493 27.05 18.75 24.33
N VAL A 494 26.20 17.75 24.09
CA VAL A 494 26.47 16.37 24.52
C VAL A 494 27.73 15.82 23.85
N ALA A 495 27.92 16.04 22.54
CA ALA A 495 29.14 15.64 21.84
C ALA A 495 30.40 16.30 22.42
N LYS A 496 30.31 17.57 22.84
CA LYS A 496 31.40 18.30 23.50
C LYS A 496 31.74 17.68 24.86
N SER A 497 30.72 17.40 25.67
CA SER A 497 30.91 16.75 26.98
C SER A 497 31.56 15.36 26.85
N LEU A 498 31.21 14.58 25.83
CA LEU A 498 31.80 13.27 25.58
C LEU A 498 33.29 13.33 25.20
N ILE A 499 33.79 14.47 24.73
CA ILE A 499 35.22 14.65 24.45
C ILE A 499 35.95 15.04 25.73
N THR A 500 35.49 16.10 26.39
CA THR A 500 36.19 16.74 27.51
C THR A 500 36.08 15.98 28.82
N ASP A 501 35.02 15.20 28.98
CA ASP A 501 34.74 14.52 30.23
C ASP A 501 34.66 13.00 30.00
N PRO A 502 35.74 12.25 30.34
CA PRO A 502 35.71 10.79 30.32
C PRO A 502 34.64 10.20 31.26
N SER A 503 34.23 10.94 32.29
CA SER A 503 33.15 10.62 33.22
C SER A 503 31.75 11.10 32.79
N ALA A 504 31.62 11.89 31.72
CA ALA A 504 30.32 12.24 31.12
C ALA A 504 29.67 11.05 30.39
N VAL A 505 30.37 9.92 30.30
CA VAL A 505 29.73 8.63 30.10
C VAL A 505 28.86 8.39 31.33
N VAL A 506 27.53 8.52 31.17
CA VAL A 506 26.53 8.10 32.16
C VAL A 506 27.07 6.88 32.88
N PRO A 507 27.24 6.90 34.22
CA PRO A 507 27.80 5.78 34.95
C PRO A 507 27.03 4.54 34.53
N ILE A 508 27.72 3.59 33.89
CA ILE A 508 27.23 2.22 33.80
C ILE A 508 27.13 1.82 35.27
N ASP A 509 25.90 1.87 35.78
CA ASP A 509 25.56 1.50 37.13
C ASP A 509 26.26 0.15 37.37
N GLN A 510 27.11 0.07 38.40
CA GLN A 510 27.82 -1.13 38.83
C GLN A 510 26.83 -2.14 39.43
N ARG A 511 25.73 -2.39 38.73
CA ARG A 511 24.78 -3.46 38.98
C ARG A 511 25.32 -4.70 38.28
N THR A 512 26.07 -5.48 39.04
CA THR A 512 26.17 -6.95 38.92
C THR A 512 25.74 -7.53 37.56
N GLY A 513 26.65 -7.47 36.57
CA GLY A 513 26.81 -8.32 35.38
C GLY A 513 25.59 -8.62 34.49
N PRO A 514 25.67 -8.22 33.21
CA PRO A 514 25.72 -9.22 32.15
C PRO A 514 27.05 -9.10 31.38
N SER A 515 27.53 -10.21 30.85
CA SER A 515 28.76 -10.31 30.05
C SER A 515 28.95 -9.13 29.10
N ASN A 516 30.20 -8.66 28.93
CA ASN A 516 30.57 -7.64 27.93
C ASN A 516 30.42 -8.14 26.46
N GLU A 517 29.77 -9.28 26.30
CA GLU A 517 29.55 -10.05 25.08
C GLU A 517 28.07 -9.95 24.68
N CYS A 518 27.84 -9.72 23.40
CA CYS A 518 26.51 -9.68 22.83
C CYS A 518 25.90 -11.09 22.84
N PRO A 519 24.70 -11.29 23.41
CA PRO A 519 24.07 -12.62 23.45
C PRO A 519 23.77 -13.22 22.07
N TYR A 520 23.72 -12.39 21.03
CA TYR A 520 23.39 -12.81 19.66
C TYR A 520 24.61 -13.33 18.89
N CYS A 521 25.74 -12.62 18.96
CA CYS A 521 26.95 -12.99 18.20
C CYS A 521 28.09 -13.52 19.07
N PHE A 522 27.93 -13.49 20.40
CA PHE A 522 28.94 -13.91 21.38
C PHE A 522 30.28 -13.15 21.27
N LEU A 523 30.27 -11.96 20.65
CA LEU A 523 31.41 -11.06 20.54
C LEU A 523 31.24 -9.87 21.49
N SER A 524 32.34 -9.19 21.80
CA SER A 524 32.29 -7.94 22.57
C SER A 524 31.35 -6.92 21.92
N ILE A 525 30.49 -6.28 22.73
CA ILE A 525 29.41 -5.44 22.22
C ILE A 525 29.96 -4.19 21.50
N ALA A 526 29.69 -4.10 20.20
CA ALA A 526 30.00 -2.94 19.36
C ALA A 526 28.70 -2.20 18.98
N ASP A 527 28.68 -0.87 19.16
CA ASP A 527 27.50 -0.01 18.95
C ASP A 527 26.26 -0.52 19.73
N PRO A 528 26.26 -0.38 21.08
CA PRO A 528 25.30 -1.06 21.95
C PRO A 528 23.87 -0.53 21.76
N VAL A 529 22.92 -1.46 21.72
CA VAL A 529 21.50 -1.20 21.96
C VAL A 529 21.17 -1.75 23.35
N GLU A 530 20.97 -0.85 24.31
CA GLU A 530 20.61 -1.19 25.69
C GLU A 530 19.09 -1.25 25.83
N LEU A 531 18.59 -2.35 26.39
CA LEU A 531 17.18 -2.56 26.66
C LEU A 531 16.82 -2.19 28.11
N ARG A 532 15.55 -1.92 28.38
CA ARG A 532 14.97 -1.62 29.70
C ARG A 532 15.23 -2.73 30.72
N CYS A 533 15.37 -3.97 30.26
CA CYS A 533 15.73 -5.11 31.10
C CYS A 533 17.21 -5.10 31.55
N GLY A 534 18.02 -4.15 31.08
CA GLY A 534 19.46 -4.01 31.40
C GLY A 534 20.40 -4.81 30.51
N HIS A 535 19.88 -5.56 29.53
CA HIS A 535 20.69 -6.34 28.59
C HIS A 535 21.04 -5.54 27.34
N SER A 536 22.21 -5.83 26.76
CA SER A 536 22.76 -5.08 25.63
C SER A 536 23.12 -5.98 24.45
N TYR A 537 22.90 -5.48 23.25
CA TYR A 537 23.21 -6.17 22.00
C TYR A 537 24.05 -5.26 21.09
N CYS A 538 24.84 -5.84 20.18
CA CYS A 538 25.35 -5.06 19.04
C CYS A 538 24.15 -4.56 18.22
N ARG A 539 24.13 -3.30 17.77
CA ARG A 539 23.03 -2.74 16.98
C ARG A 539 22.65 -3.61 15.78
N GLY A 540 23.63 -4.04 14.99
CA GLY A 540 23.37 -4.93 13.84
C GLY A 540 22.80 -6.30 14.23
N CYS A 541 23.16 -6.82 15.40
CA CYS A 541 22.61 -8.07 15.93
C CYS A 541 21.18 -7.88 16.44
N PHE A 542 20.90 -6.77 17.12
CA PHE A 542 19.55 -6.43 17.54
C PHE A 542 18.62 -6.17 16.33
N GLU A 543 19.13 -5.54 15.28
CA GLU A 543 18.44 -5.39 14.00
C GLU A 543 18.08 -6.74 13.37
N ALA A 544 19.00 -7.70 13.38
CA ALA A 544 18.77 -9.06 12.91
C ALA A 544 17.73 -9.79 13.77
N LEU A 545 17.88 -9.72 15.10
CA LEU A 545 16.91 -10.27 16.07
C LEU A 545 15.49 -9.79 15.79
N CYS A 546 15.28 -8.48 15.63
CA CYS A 546 13.96 -7.91 15.38
C CYS A 546 13.37 -8.41 14.06
N ARG A 547 14.21 -8.61 13.05
CA ARG A 547 13.80 -9.11 11.74
C ARG A 547 13.41 -10.58 11.78
N ASP A 548 14.18 -11.39 12.49
CA ASP A 548 14.02 -12.84 12.54
C ASP A 548 12.86 -13.25 13.46
N LEU A 549 12.80 -12.68 14.67
CA LEU A 549 11.69 -12.92 15.61
C LEU A 549 10.39 -12.30 15.11
N GLY A 550 10.43 -11.08 14.56
CA GLY A 550 9.22 -10.43 14.02
C GLY A 550 8.49 -11.25 12.95
N ALA A 551 9.16 -12.21 12.31
CA ALA A 551 8.59 -13.13 11.32
C ALA A 551 8.20 -14.52 11.86
N SER A 552 8.83 -14.98 12.95
CA SER A 552 8.73 -16.36 13.44
C SER A 552 8.10 -16.48 14.83
N GLU A 553 8.41 -15.55 15.74
CA GLU A 553 8.02 -15.57 17.15
C GLU A 553 7.64 -14.16 17.62
N ASN A 554 6.34 -13.93 17.82
CA ASN A 554 5.83 -12.67 18.37
C ASN A 554 5.17 -12.91 19.73
N PRO A 555 5.47 -12.10 20.75
CA PRO A 555 6.21 -10.83 20.72
C PRO A 555 7.74 -10.95 20.69
N ILE A 556 8.44 -9.93 20.19
CA ILE A 556 9.90 -9.78 20.29
C ILE A 556 10.31 -9.62 21.77
N THR A 557 11.11 -10.55 22.26
CA THR A 557 11.59 -10.61 23.66
C THR A 557 13.11 -10.61 23.74
N CYS A 558 13.64 -10.18 24.89
CA CYS A 558 15.05 -10.31 25.21
C CYS A 558 15.42 -11.78 25.51
N PHE A 559 16.55 -12.27 24.97
CA PHE A 559 17.02 -13.65 25.13
C PHE A 559 18.41 -13.73 25.78
N ALA A 560 18.85 -12.66 26.45
CA ALA A 560 20.25 -12.46 26.82
C ALA A 560 20.85 -13.43 27.84
N ASN A 561 20.04 -14.20 28.57
CA ASN A 561 20.52 -15.16 29.55
C ASN A 561 20.03 -16.58 29.21
N LEU A 562 20.80 -17.60 29.64
CA LEU A 562 20.46 -19.02 29.49
C LEU A 562 19.11 -19.39 30.13
N SER A 563 18.64 -18.58 31.08
CA SER A 563 17.34 -18.72 31.73
C SER A 563 16.19 -18.02 31.00
N GLY A 564 16.44 -17.35 29.87
CA GLY A 564 15.45 -16.62 29.09
C GLY A 564 14.91 -15.36 29.78
N CYS A 565 15.46 -14.18 29.49
CA CYS A 565 15.04 -12.92 30.11
C CYS A 565 13.54 -12.71 29.86
N GLY A 566 13.10 -13.00 28.63
CA GLY A 566 11.68 -13.09 28.28
C GLY A 566 10.94 -11.75 28.31
N GLU A 567 11.60 -10.67 28.71
CA GLU A 567 10.98 -9.36 28.77
C GLU A 567 10.73 -8.82 27.36
N LYS A 568 9.51 -8.34 27.12
CA LYS A 568 9.10 -7.77 25.82
C LYS A 568 9.87 -6.48 25.59
N VAL A 569 10.51 -6.38 24.43
CA VAL A 569 11.23 -5.16 24.07
C VAL A 569 10.22 -4.07 23.74
N SER A 570 10.31 -2.90 24.34
CA SER A 570 9.31 -1.85 24.14
C SER A 570 9.28 -1.35 22.70
N LEU A 571 8.12 -0.91 22.21
CA LEU A 571 8.01 -0.36 20.85
C LEU A 571 8.94 0.83 20.60
N GLU A 572 9.24 1.60 21.65
CA GLU A 572 10.13 2.74 21.58
C GLU A 572 11.58 2.32 21.36
N GLU A 573 12.04 1.25 22.02
CA GLU A 573 13.38 0.68 21.84
C GLU A 573 13.56 0.12 20.44
N ILE A 574 12.58 -0.67 19.97
CA ILE A 574 12.59 -1.21 18.61
C ILE A 574 12.64 -0.04 17.60
N ARG A 575 11.80 0.99 17.77
CA ARG A 575 11.76 2.14 16.86
C ARG A 575 13.04 2.99 16.87
N LYS A 576 13.72 3.11 18.02
CA LYS A 576 14.99 3.87 18.14
C LYS A 576 16.18 3.10 17.57
N ALA A 577 16.18 1.77 17.72
CA ALA A 577 17.28 0.93 17.27
C ALA A 577 17.27 0.70 15.76
N LEU A 578 16.09 0.52 15.17
CA LEU A 578 15.92 0.20 13.75
C LEU A 578 15.78 1.45 12.88
N ASP A 579 16.27 1.39 11.64
CA ASP A 579 15.82 2.34 10.63
C ASP A 579 14.33 2.13 10.32
N ASN A 580 13.66 3.19 9.86
CA ASN A 580 12.21 3.16 9.68
C ASN A 580 11.72 2.12 8.64
N SER A 581 12.51 1.78 7.63
CA SER A 581 12.13 0.75 6.65
C SER A 581 12.16 -0.64 7.27
N THR A 582 13.17 -0.92 8.10
CA THR A 582 13.27 -2.16 8.87
C THR A 582 12.17 -2.22 9.95
N PHE A 583 11.92 -1.12 10.65
CA PHE A 583 10.84 -1.03 11.64
C PHE A 583 9.46 -1.33 11.05
N GLU A 584 9.09 -0.70 9.92
CA GLU A 584 7.80 -0.98 9.25
C GLU A 584 7.73 -2.43 8.74
N ALA A 585 8.84 -3.02 8.29
CA ALA A 585 8.90 -4.43 7.91
C ALA A 585 8.68 -5.39 9.09
N VAL A 586 9.20 -5.05 10.28
CA VAL A 586 8.95 -5.80 11.52
C VAL A 586 7.46 -5.74 11.91
N LEU A 587 6.84 -4.55 11.85
CA LEU A 587 5.40 -4.40 12.11
C LEU A 587 4.55 -5.19 11.10
N GLU A 588 4.90 -5.14 9.81
CA GLU A 588 4.20 -5.88 8.77
C GLU A 588 4.34 -7.40 8.98
N SER A 589 5.54 -7.89 9.30
CA SER A 589 5.79 -9.31 9.60
C SER A 589 5.00 -9.77 10.83
N SER A 590 4.96 -8.94 11.87
CA SER A 590 4.20 -9.23 13.09
C SER A 590 2.69 -9.31 12.84
N PHE A 591 2.19 -8.46 11.94
CA PHE A 591 0.79 -8.53 11.52
C PHE A 591 0.49 -9.73 10.61
N GLU A 592 1.40 -10.10 9.71
CA GLU A 592 1.27 -11.32 8.91
C GLU A 592 1.23 -12.58 9.79
N GLN A 593 2.08 -12.65 10.80
CA GLN A 593 2.06 -13.74 11.78
C GLN A 593 0.74 -13.76 12.56
N TYR A 594 0.21 -12.60 12.98
CA TYR A 594 -1.09 -12.51 13.65
C TYR A 594 -2.24 -13.03 12.78
N ILE A 595 -2.24 -12.70 11.48
CA ILE A 595 -3.26 -13.21 10.54
C ILE A 595 -3.14 -14.73 10.42
N ARG A 596 -1.92 -15.24 10.23
CA ARG A 596 -1.64 -16.67 10.06
C ARG A 596 -1.96 -17.50 11.32
N SER A 597 -1.83 -16.93 12.52
CA SER A 597 -2.19 -17.61 13.77
C SER A 597 -3.69 -17.69 14.02
N LYS A 598 -4.52 -16.98 13.25
CA LYS A 598 -5.99 -16.96 13.39
C LYS A 598 -6.73 -17.30 12.09
N PRO A 599 -6.44 -18.46 11.45
CA PRO A 599 -7.00 -18.81 10.15
C PRO A 599 -8.53 -18.93 10.14
N ASP A 600 -9.16 -19.23 11.27
CA ASP A 600 -10.61 -19.38 11.36
C ASP A 600 -11.35 -18.06 11.60
N ASN A 601 -10.62 -16.98 11.88
CA ASN A 601 -11.19 -15.66 12.12
C ASN A 601 -10.84 -14.67 11.00
N ILE A 602 -9.63 -14.74 10.45
CA ILE A 602 -9.11 -13.77 9.48
C ILE A 602 -8.40 -14.51 8.36
N GLN A 603 -8.74 -14.18 7.12
CA GLN A 603 -8.13 -14.76 5.92
C GLN A 603 -7.73 -13.70 4.91
N TYR A 604 -6.76 -14.04 4.06
CA TYR A 604 -6.42 -13.23 2.90
C TYR A 604 -7.46 -13.40 1.80
N CYS A 605 -7.64 -12.34 1.02
CA CYS A 605 -8.35 -12.41 -0.24
C CYS A 605 -7.70 -13.48 -1.15
N PRO A 606 -8.48 -14.44 -1.70
CA PRO A 606 -7.94 -15.53 -2.51
C PRO A 606 -7.37 -15.06 -3.85
N THR A 607 -7.66 -13.82 -4.28
CA THR A 607 -7.05 -13.24 -5.48
C THR A 607 -5.53 -13.13 -5.30
N PRO A 608 -4.73 -13.71 -6.22
CA PRO A 608 -3.27 -13.60 -6.18
C PRO A 608 -2.78 -12.15 -6.08
N ASP A 609 -1.71 -11.93 -5.32
CA ASP A 609 -1.12 -10.60 -5.05
C ASP A 609 -2.08 -9.59 -4.36
N CYS A 610 -3.29 -9.99 -3.94
CA CYS A 610 -4.19 -9.10 -3.21
C CYS A 610 -3.87 -9.12 -1.71
N PRO A 611 -3.38 -8.00 -1.12
CA PRO A 611 -3.00 -7.99 0.28
C PRO A 611 -4.20 -7.97 1.23
N SER A 612 -5.42 -7.68 0.74
CA SER A 612 -6.59 -7.46 1.58
C SER A 612 -6.96 -8.69 2.40
N ILE A 613 -7.42 -8.45 3.62
CA ILE A 613 -7.92 -9.48 4.53
C ILE A 613 -9.41 -9.28 4.82
N TYR A 614 -10.08 -10.35 5.25
CA TYR A 614 -11.49 -10.36 5.63
C TYR A 614 -11.75 -11.27 6.83
N THR A 615 -12.90 -11.09 7.48
CA THR A 615 -13.35 -11.95 8.58
C THR A 615 -14.04 -13.19 8.04
N VAL A 616 -13.62 -14.36 8.52
CA VAL A 616 -14.34 -15.61 8.27
C VAL A 616 -15.57 -15.66 9.17
N SER A 617 -16.69 -16.13 8.63
CA SER A 617 -17.97 -16.22 9.33
C SER A 617 -18.43 -17.68 9.37
N GLU A 618 -19.03 -18.10 10.48
CA GLU A 618 -19.65 -19.42 10.59
C GLU A 618 -20.91 -19.55 9.70
N THR A 619 -21.54 -18.42 9.39
CA THR A 619 -22.72 -18.35 8.51
C THR A 619 -22.31 -17.89 7.10
N PRO A 620 -22.92 -18.46 6.03
CA PRO A 620 -22.70 -18.01 4.67
C PRO A 620 -23.02 -16.52 4.53
N GLY A 621 -22.08 -15.77 3.97
CA GLY A 621 -22.21 -14.34 3.74
C GLY A 621 -21.28 -13.93 2.61
N VAL A 622 -21.56 -12.80 1.96
CA VAL A 622 -20.75 -12.32 0.83
C VAL A 622 -19.86 -11.19 1.31
N PHE A 623 -18.55 -11.38 1.19
CA PHE A 623 -17.54 -10.34 1.36
C PHE A 623 -17.04 -9.88 -0.01
N THR A 624 -17.22 -8.61 -0.36
CA THR A 624 -16.60 -8.02 -1.55
C THR A 624 -15.30 -7.32 -1.17
N CYS A 625 -14.19 -7.74 -1.78
CA CYS A 625 -12.87 -7.19 -1.50
C CYS A 625 -12.75 -5.72 -1.94
N ASP A 626 -12.46 -4.83 -0.99
CA ASP A 626 -12.26 -3.40 -1.28
C ASP A 626 -11.01 -3.10 -2.11
N ASN A 627 -10.13 -4.07 -2.36
CA ASN A 627 -8.95 -3.89 -3.21
C ASN A 627 -9.19 -4.42 -4.63
N CYS A 628 -9.35 -5.74 -4.79
CA CYS A 628 -9.52 -6.38 -6.11
C CYS A 628 -10.99 -6.52 -6.56
N LEU A 629 -11.96 -6.14 -5.73
CA LEU A 629 -13.40 -6.16 -6.03
C LEU A 629 -14.04 -7.54 -6.21
N ILE A 630 -13.30 -8.63 -6.00
CA ILE A 630 -13.87 -9.98 -6.04
C ILE A 630 -14.83 -10.21 -4.87
N SER A 631 -15.89 -10.99 -5.10
CA SER A 631 -16.83 -11.38 -4.04
C SER A 631 -16.51 -12.80 -3.58
N ILE A 632 -16.42 -12.99 -2.27
CA ILE A 632 -15.96 -14.22 -1.60
C ILE A 632 -17.02 -14.63 -0.60
N CYS A 633 -17.31 -15.93 -0.53
CA CYS A 633 -18.15 -16.47 0.53
C CYS A 633 -17.36 -16.48 1.85
N SER A 634 -17.82 -15.74 2.86
CA SER A 634 -17.16 -15.61 4.16
C SER A 634 -17.09 -16.91 4.96
N LYS A 635 -17.86 -17.93 4.60
CA LYS A 635 -17.86 -19.26 5.25
C LYS A 635 -16.91 -20.23 4.56
N CYS A 636 -17.17 -20.58 3.29
CA CYS A 636 -16.38 -21.59 2.57
C CYS A 636 -15.08 -21.05 1.96
N ARG A 637 -14.89 -19.72 1.94
CA ARG A 637 -13.69 -19.02 1.43
C ARG A 637 -13.52 -19.08 -0.10
N ALA A 638 -14.45 -19.70 -0.81
CA ALA A 638 -14.51 -19.70 -2.28
C ALA A 638 -15.10 -18.39 -2.83
N LEU A 639 -15.09 -18.23 -4.15
CA LEU A 639 -15.82 -17.15 -4.82
C LEU A 639 -17.30 -17.21 -4.45
N SER A 640 -17.93 -16.04 -4.30
CA SER A 640 -19.35 -15.95 -3.96
C SER A 640 -20.17 -16.79 -4.94
N HIS A 641 -21.05 -17.62 -4.39
CA HIS A 641 -21.86 -18.58 -5.12
C HIS A 641 -23.31 -18.38 -4.67
N ASP A 642 -24.15 -17.82 -5.54
CA ASP A 642 -25.53 -17.50 -5.19
C ASP A 642 -26.44 -18.75 -5.27
N ASP A 643 -26.12 -19.69 -6.17
CA ASP A 643 -26.98 -20.84 -6.51
C ASP A 643 -26.47 -22.20 -6.00
N LEU A 644 -25.32 -22.21 -5.30
CA LEU A 644 -24.72 -23.42 -4.75
C LEU A 644 -24.55 -23.29 -3.24
N THR A 645 -24.67 -24.40 -2.53
CA THR A 645 -24.30 -24.50 -1.11
C THR A 645 -22.78 -24.49 -0.95
N CYS A 646 -22.31 -24.12 0.24
CA CYS A 646 -20.88 -24.18 0.56
C CYS A 646 -20.30 -25.60 0.38
N GLU A 647 -21.12 -26.63 0.60
CA GLU A 647 -20.74 -28.04 0.52
C GLU A 647 -20.57 -28.50 -0.94
N GLU A 648 -21.48 -28.09 -1.83
CA GLU A 648 -21.39 -28.39 -3.26
C GLU A 648 -20.13 -27.76 -3.90
N VAL A 649 -19.82 -26.51 -3.55
CA VAL A 649 -18.61 -25.82 -4.06
C VAL A 649 -17.33 -26.47 -3.56
N GLN A 650 -17.30 -26.92 -2.31
CA GLN A 650 -16.15 -27.66 -1.78
C GLN A 650 -15.96 -29.02 -2.47
N GLY A 651 -17.07 -29.68 -2.83
CA GLY A 651 -17.06 -30.91 -3.64
C GLY A 651 -16.49 -30.70 -5.05
N GLN A 652 -16.86 -29.60 -5.72
CA GLN A 652 -16.37 -29.26 -7.05
C GLN A 652 -14.89 -28.85 -7.05
N ASN A 653 -14.45 -28.05 -6.07
CA ASN A 653 -13.05 -27.60 -5.98
C ASN A 653 -12.06 -28.75 -5.71
N ARG A 654 -12.50 -29.87 -5.14
CA ARG A 654 -11.66 -31.07 -5.00
C ARG A 654 -11.24 -31.68 -6.35
N VAL A 655 -11.99 -31.41 -7.41
CA VAL A 655 -11.70 -31.91 -8.76
C VAL A 655 -10.68 -31.03 -9.49
N GLU A 656 -10.40 -29.82 -8.99
CA GLU A 656 -9.49 -28.83 -9.62
C GLU A 656 -8.24 -28.52 -8.78
N GLU A 657 -7.69 -29.47 -8.02
CA GLU A 657 -6.30 -29.32 -7.56
C GLU A 657 -5.36 -29.40 -8.77
N ILE A 658 -4.87 -28.23 -9.19
CA ILE A 658 -3.93 -28.03 -10.32
C ILE A 658 -2.68 -28.92 -10.21
N VAL A 659 -2.38 -29.43 -9.01
CA VAL A 659 -1.20 -30.25 -8.73
C VAL A 659 -1.66 -31.50 -7.98
N SER A 660 -1.40 -32.67 -8.57
CA SER A 660 -1.70 -33.97 -7.95
C SER A 660 -0.91 -34.17 -6.65
N ASP A 661 -1.41 -34.98 -5.72
CA ASP A 661 -0.71 -35.27 -4.47
C ASP A 661 0.68 -35.91 -4.68
N GLU A 662 0.89 -36.62 -5.79
CA GLU A 662 2.20 -37.16 -6.18
C GLU A 662 3.18 -36.06 -6.59
N GLU A 663 2.73 -35.06 -7.34
CA GLU A 663 3.56 -33.91 -7.72
C GLU A 663 3.90 -33.04 -6.50
N LYS A 664 2.95 -32.85 -5.57
CA LYS A 664 3.21 -32.18 -4.29
C LYS A 664 4.33 -32.87 -3.52
N LYS A 665 4.29 -34.20 -3.40
CA LYS A 665 5.35 -34.99 -2.75
C LYS A 665 6.71 -34.80 -3.44
N LYS A 666 6.77 -34.87 -4.77
CA LYS A 666 8.01 -34.65 -5.54
C LYS A 666 8.60 -33.25 -5.35
N LEU A 667 7.76 -32.25 -5.15
CA LEU A 667 8.17 -30.87 -4.92
C LEU A 667 8.50 -30.57 -3.44
N GLY A 668 8.34 -31.55 -2.54
CA GLY A 668 8.48 -31.35 -1.10
C GLY A 668 7.40 -30.43 -0.52
N ILE A 669 6.21 -30.41 -1.13
CA ILE A 669 5.07 -29.57 -0.76
C ILE A 669 3.94 -30.42 -0.19
N ALA A 670 3.22 -29.91 0.80
CA ALA A 670 2.00 -30.50 1.34
C ALA A 670 1.04 -29.38 1.80
N ASN A 671 -0.21 -29.71 2.10
CA ASN A 671 -1.12 -28.75 2.76
C ASN A 671 -0.99 -28.92 4.27
N CYS A 672 -0.93 -27.81 5.02
CA CYS A 672 -1.03 -27.86 6.48
C CYS A 672 -2.40 -28.45 6.89
N PRO A 673 -2.46 -29.53 7.71
CA PRO A 673 -3.73 -30.16 8.06
C PRO A 673 -4.68 -29.25 8.87
N LYS A 674 -4.13 -28.25 9.59
CA LYS A 674 -4.93 -27.30 10.40
C LYS A 674 -5.49 -26.14 9.56
N CYS A 675 -4.66 -25.47 8.77
CA CYS A 675 -5.04 -24.21 8.10
C CYS A 675 -5.16 -24.32 6.57
N ASN A 676 -4.81 -25.48 6.00
CA ASN A 676 -4.81 -25.80 4.57
C ASN A 676 -3.91 -24.89 3.69
N VAL A 677 -2.97 -24.17 4.29
CA VAL A 677 -1.94 -23.41 3.55
C VAL A 677 -0.88 -24.39 3.04
N LEU A 678 -0.42 -24.19 1.80
CA LEU A 678 0.71 -24.93 1.22
C LEU A 678 1.99 -24.69 2.05
N ILE A 679 2.55 -25.77 2.57
CA ILE A 679 3.81 -25.82 3.30
C ILE A 679 4.84 -26.56 2.43
N GLN A 680 6.08 -26.08 2.46
CA GLN A 680 7.19 -26.71 1.76
C GLN A 680 8.26 -27.09 2.77
N LYS A 681 8.71 -28.35 2.75
CA LYS A 681 9.91 -28.76 3.46
C LYS A 681 11.13 -28.34 2.64
N LYS A 682 12.05 -27.58 3.25
CA LYS A 682 13.31 -27.21 2.61
C LYS A 682 14.33 -28.33 2.77
N ASP A 683 14.77 -28.62 4.00
CA ASP A 683 15.75 -29.67 4.32
C ASP A 683 15.73 -30.02 5.83
N GLY A 684 16.39 -31.10 6.23
CA GLY A 684 16.75 -31.38 7.62
C GLY A 684 15.71 -32.16 8.42
N CYS A 685 15.10 -31.50 9.41
CA CYS A 685 14.18 -32.13 10.37
C CYS A 685 12.82 -32.44 9.73
N ASN A 686 12.21 -33.57 10.11
CA ASN A 686 10.84 -33.92 9.76
C ASN A 686 9.81 -33.34 10.74
N HIS A 687 10.23 -32.50 11.70
CA HIS A 687 9.33 -31.62 12.44
C HIS A 687 9.18 -30.30 11.68
N ILE A 688 7.96 -29.98 11.25
CA ILE A 688 7.65 -28.72 10.60
C ILE A 688 6.60 -27.99 11.42
N THR A 689 6.90 -26.75 11.80
CA THR A 689 5.91 -25.86 12.39
C THR A 689 5.27 -25.03 11.29
N CYS A 690 3.98 -25.24 11.03
CA CYS A 690 3.26 -24.34 10.14
C CYS A 690 3.11 -22.98 10.80
N MET A 691 3.07 -21.90 10.00
CA MET A 691 2.89 -20.54 10.51
C MET A 691 1.56 -20.30 11.26
N CYS A 692 0.61 -21.24 11.20
CA CYS A 692 -0.58 -21.23 12.06
C CYS A 692 -0.33 -21.79 13.48
N GLY A 693 0.93 -22.12 13.80
CA GLY A 693 1.37 -22.63 15.10
C GLY A 693 1.12 -24.12 15.34
N ILE A 694 0.71 -24.90 14.33
CA ILE A 694 0.60 -26.35 14.51
C ILE A 694 1.94 -27.01 14.17
N HIS A 695 2.35 -27.95 15.00
CA HIS A 695 3.53 -28.77 14.75
C HIS A 695 3.11 -30.00 13.93
N ILE A 696 3.86 -30.32 12.89
CA ILE A 696 3.50 -31.35 11.91
C ILE A 696 4.67 -32.31 11.79
N CYS A 697 4.41 -33.60 11.95
CA CYS A 697 5.37 -34.62 11.56
C CYS A 697 5.31 -34.81 10.04
N TRP A 698 6.39 -34.47 9.33
CA TRP A 698 6.45 -34.55 7.87
C TRP A 698 6.34 -35.98 7.32
N PHE A 699 6.72 -36.99 8.11
CA PHE A 699 6.60 -38.39 7.70
C PHE A 699 5.15 -38.82 7.46
N CYS A 700 4.22 -38.40 8.31
CA CYS A 700 2.85 -38.89 8.34
C CYS A 700 1.78 -37.78 8.28
N LEU A 701 2.19 -36.52 8.34
CA LEU A 701 1.37 -35.32 8.45
C LEU A 701 0.47 -35.27 9.71
N ALA A 702 0.78 -36.04 10.75
CA ALA A 702 0.14 -35.92 12.05
C ALA A 702 0.45 -34.55 12.68
N THR A 703 -0.53 -33.98 13.39
CA THR A 703 -0.45 -32.65 13.98
C THR A 703 -0.43 -32.67 15.50
N PHE A 704 0.37 -31.80 16.11
CA PHE A 704 0.61 -31.72 17.56
C PHE A 704 0.51 -30.29 18.08
N ALA A 705 0.18 -30.14 19.35
CA ALA A 705 0.01 -28.84 19.99
C ALA A 705 1.35 -28.21 20.40
N SER A 706 2.35 -29.03 20.73
CA SER A 706 3.73 -28.59 21.01
C SER A 706 4.76 -29.35 20.17
N ASP A 707 5.99 -28.86 20.19
CA ASP A 707 7.13 -29.55 19.58
C ASP A 707 7.51 -30.81 20.35
N GLU A 708 7.42 -30.83 21.69
CA GLU A 708 7.73 -32.02 22.49
C GLU A 708 6.83 -33.21 22.14
N GLU A 709 5.53 -32.97 21.94
CA GLU A 709 4.58 -33.99 21.48
C GLU A 709 4.97 -34.53 20.10
N CYS A 710 5.37 -33.64 19.18
CA CYS A 710 5.77 -34.04 17.83
C CYS A 710 7.06 -34.85 17.83
N TYR A 711 8.08 -34.42 18.59
CA TYR A 711 9.32 -35.17 18.75
C TYR A 711 9.08 -36.51 19.45
N GLY A 712 8.20 -36.55 20.46
CA GLY A 712 7.74 -37.78 21.11
C GLY A 712 7.13 -38.76 20.10
N HIS A 713 6.23 -38.29 19.24
CA HIS A 713 5.68 -39.09 18.15
C HIS A 713 6.75 -39.58 17.17
N MET A 714 7.67 -38.72 16.73
CA MET A 714 8.71 -39.09 15.77
C MET A 714 9.66 -40.15 16.33
N SER A 715 10.02 -40.04 17.61
CA SER A 715 10.81 -41.04 18.31
C SER A 715 10.08 -42.39 18.37
N GLN A 716 8.80 -42.40 18.72
CA GLN A 716 8.01 -43.62 18.89
C GLN A 716 7.58 -44.28 17.57
N ALA A 717 7.13 -43.49 16.59
CA ALA A 717 6.53 -43.98 15.35
C ALA A 717 7.53 -44.14 14.20
N HIS A 718 8.64 -43.37 14.22
CA HIS A 718 9.61 -43.35 13.12
C HIS A 718 11.03 -43.69 13.57
N GLY A 719 11.34 -43.62 14.87
CA GLY A 719 12.67 -43.90 15.43
C GLY A 719 13.76 -42.91 14.99
N ARG A 720 13.39 -41.80 14.32
CA ARG A 720 14.32 -40.82 13.76
C ARG A 720 13.66 -39.45 13.59
N PHE A 721 14.49 -38.41 13.58
CA PHE A 721 14.04 -37.02 13.39
C PHE A 721 14.34 -36.46 12.00
N GLY A 722 15.48 -36.82 11.41
CA GLY A 722 15.92 -36.34 10.09
C GLY A 722 15.68 -37.33 8.96
N GLU A 723 16.00 -36.90 7.75
CA GLU A 723 16.22 -37.80 6.62
C GLU A 723 17.53 -38.57 6.80
N LEU A 724 17.64 -39.75 6.18
CA LEU A 724 18.92 -40.46 6.12
C LEU A 724 19.86 -39.62 5.28
N ASN A 725 21.06 -39.36 5.79
CA ASN A 725 22.08 -38.77 4.95
C ASN A 725 22.45 -39.75 3.82
N ALA A 726 23.10 -39.27 2.75
CA ALA A 726 23.44 -40.12 1.60
C ALA A 726 24.23 -41.39 2.00
N ALA A 727 25.06 -41.32 3.06
CA ALA A 727 25.81 -42.46 3.56
C ALA A 727 24.91 -43.47 4.29
N GLU A 728 23.96 -43.00 5.09
CA GLU A 728 22.97 -43.85 5.78
C GLU A 728 21.98 -44.47 4.78
N GLU A 729 21.61 -43.75 3.73
CA GLU A 729 20.79 -44.26 2.63
C GLU A 729 21.55 -45.37 1.88
N GLN A 730 22.84 -45.17 1.59
CA GLN A 730 23.72 -46.21 1.04
C GLN A 730 23.85 -47.41 1.99
N ILE A 731 24.03 -47.21 3.30
CA ILE A 731 24.10 -48.31 4.27
C ILE A 731 22.77 -49.07 4.33
N ARG A 732 21.63 -48.38 4.20
CA ARG A 732 20.30 -49.00 4.15
C ARG A 732 20.13 -49.84 2.88
N GLU A 733 20.56 -49.33 1.73
CA GLU A 733 20.59 -50.08 0.46
C GLU A 733 21.52 -51.30 0.58
N LEU A 734 22.75 -51.13 1.08
CA LEU A 734 23.71 -52.22 1.30
C LEU A 734 23.22 -53.29 2.29
N ARG A 735 22.47 -52.89 3.34
CA ARG A 735 21.81 -53.82 4.27
C ARG A 735 20.65 -54.56 3.61
N ALA A 736 19.88 -53.89 2.75
CA ALA A 736 18.83 -54.55 1.97
C ALA A 736 19.43 -55.60 1.00
N ASP A 737 20.67 -55.39 0.55
CA ASP A 737 21.42 -56.32 -0.30
C ASP A 737 22.23 -57.39 0.46
N GLY A 738 22.14 -57.45 1.80
CA GLY A 738 22.71 -58.54 2.61
C GLY A 738 24.21 -58.45 2.95
N PHE A 739 24.85 -57.28 2.82
CA PHE A 739 26.27 -57.11 3.15
C PHE A 739 26.53 -56.81 4.64
N ASP A 740 26.73 -57.85 5.46
CA ASP A 740 26.94 -57.77 6.93
C ASP A 740 28.36 -57.29 7.36
N TRP A 741 29.36 -57.25 6.47
CA TRP A 741 30.73 -56.87 6.82
C TRP A 741 30.88 -55.41 7.31
N VAL A 742 29.96 -54.53 6.96
CA VAL A 742 29.97 -53.12 7.40
C VAL A 742 29.80 -53.02 8.93
N MET A 743 29.01 -53.92 9.54
CA MET A 743 28.85 -53.96 10.99
C MET A 743 30.10 -54.45 11.72
N LEU A 744 30.86 -55.37 11.09
CA LEU A 744 32.15 -55.81 11.60
C LEU A 744 33.19 -54.69 11.60
N LEU A 745 33.22 -53.85 10.56
CA LEU A 745 34.12 -52.70 10.50
C LEU A 745 33.75 -51.59 11.48
N LEU A 746 32.45 -51.33 11.69
CA LEU A 746 32.01 -50.36 12.69
C LEU A 746 32.37 -50.82 14.12
N ARG A 747 32.20 -52.11 14.44
CA ARG A 747 32.66 -52.67 15.73
C ARG A 747 34.18 -52.67 15.88
N ALA A 748 34.93 -52.84 14.80
CA ALA A 748 36.39 -52.71 14.83
C ALA A 748 36.82 -51.26 15.10
N ALA A 749 36.10 -50.28 14.55
CA ALA A 749 36.35 -48.86 14.77
C ALA A 749 36.04 -48.42 16.21
N GLU A 750 35.01 -48.97 16.86
CA GLU A 750 34.66 -48.67 18.25
C GLU A 750 35.70 -49.13 19.28
N ASN A 751 36.55 -50.11 18.93
CA ASN A 751 37.57 -50.67 19.83
C ASN A 751 38.98 -50.06 19.67
N MET A 752 39.17 -49.05 18.81
CA MET A 752 40.48 -48.43 18.59
C MET A 752 40.64 -47.13 19.40
N GLU A 753 41.66 -47.09 20.26
CA GLU A 753 41.99 -45.95 21.14
C GLU A 753 42.49 -44.69 20.40
N ASP A 754 42.83 -44.77 19.11
CA ASP A 754 43.35 -43.65 18.32
C ASP A 754 42.65 -43.50 16.95
N PRO A 755 41.78 -42.48 16.79
CA PRO A 755 41.09 -42.18 15.52
C PRO A 755 42.01 -41.86 14.34
N ASP A 756 43.20 -41.30 14.59
CA ASP A 756 44.13 -40.90 13.52
C ASP A 756 44.87 -42.11 12.94
N VAL A 757 45.15 -43.13 13.75
CA VAL A 757 45.70 -44.41 13.26
C VAL A 757 44.67 -45.13 12.38
N TRP A 758 43.41 -45.12 12.79
CA TRP A 758 42.31 -45.68 12.00
C TRP A 758 42.12 -44.97 10.66
N GLN A 759 42.20 -43.63 10.61
CA GLN A 759 42.14 -42.91 9.32
C GLN A 759 43.28 -43.31 8.38
N ARG A 760 44.51 -43.47 8.88
CA ARG A 760 45.65 -43.89 8.05
C ARG A 760 45.53 -45.33 7.54
N GLN A 761 45.10 -46.27 8.39
CA GLN A 761 44.86 -47.66 7.98
C GLN A 761 43.67 -47.77 7.04
N ARG A 762 42.57 -47.05 7.30
CA ARG A 762 41.37 -47.03 6.45
C ARG A 762 41.68 -46.48 5.06
N HIS A 763 42.50 -45.43 4.94
CA HIS A 763 42.92 -44.94 3.62
C HIS A 763 43.75 -45.99 2.85
N ALA A 764 44.57 -46.79 3.53
CA ALA A 764 45.33 -47.86 2.90
C ALA A 764 44.45 -49.05 2.48
N GLU A 765 43.53 -49.51 3.34
CA GLU A 765 42.63 -50.65 3.07
C GLU A 765 41.52 -50.31 2.05
N VAL A 766 40.90 -49.13 2.18
CA VAL A 766 39.89 -48.66 1.21
C VAL A 766 40.55 -48.38 -0.13
N GLY A 767 41.78 -47.88 -0.15
CA GLY A 767 42.57 -47.72 -1.38
C GLY A 767 42.76 -49.05 -2.11
N TRP A 768 43.14 -50.11 -1.39
CA TRP A 768 43.35 -51.43 -1.98
C TRP A 768 42.04 -52.09 -2.47
N GLN A 769 40.94 -51.95 -1.73
CA GLN A 769 39.63 -52.48 -2.16
C GLN A 769 39.03 -51.72 -3.35
N LEU A 770 39.17 -50.40 -3.42
CA LEU A 770 38.73 -49.62 -4.58
C LEU A 770 39.53 -50.01 -5.83
N GLN A 771 40.83 -50.29 -5.69
CA GLN A 771 41.66 -50.76 -6.79
C GLN A 771 41.20 -52.13 -7.30
N ARG A 772 40.82 -53.04 -6.38
CA ARG A 772 40.29 -54.36 -6.70
C ARG A 772 38.88 -54.31 -7.31
N LEU A 773 38.02 -53.40 -6.86
CA LEU A 773 36.70 -53.14 -7.48
C LEU A 773 36.85 -52.53 -8.87
N ALA A 774 37.83 -51.65 -9.09
CA ALA A 774 38.14 -51.13 -10.42
C ALA A 774 38.73 -52.20 -11.38
N GLU A 775 39.36 -53.24 -10.84
CA GLU A 775 39.79 -54.43 -11.59
C GLU A 775 38.63 -55.36 -11.92
N VAL A 776 37.72 -55.62 -10.97
CA VAL A 776 36.52 -56.43 -11.20
C VAL A 776 35.58 -55.74 -12.17
N ARG A 777 35.41 -54.41 -12.10
CA ARG A 777 34.58 -53.66 -13.05
C ARG A 777 35.16 -53.69 -14.47
N ARG A 778 36.49 -53.71 -14.62
CA ARG A 778 37.16 -53.93 -15.91
C ARG A 778 37.01 -55.35 -16.47
N HIS A 779 36.53 -56.30 -15.68
CA HIS A 779 36.19 -57.65 -16.13
C HIS A 779 34.70 -57.90 -16.33
N ILE A 780 33.84 -56.92 -15.98
CA ILE A 780 32.38 -56.99 -16.13
C ILE A 780 31.87 -56.11 -17.28
N ASP A 781 32.64 -55.12 -17.72
CA ASP A 781 32.53 -54.55 -19.08
C ASP A 781 33.08 -55.54 -20.11
#